data_AF-A0A933RG58-F1
#
_entry.id   AF-A0A933RG58-F1
#
_cell.length_a   1.000
_cell.length_b   1.000
_cell.length_c   1.000
_cell.angle_alpha   90.00
_cell.angle_beta   90.00
_cell.angle_gamma   90.00
#
_symmetry.space_group_name_H-M   'P 1'
#
loop_
_entity.id
_entity.type
_entity.pdbx_description
1 polymer ?
#
loop_
_entity_poly.entity_id
_entity_poly.type
_entity_poly.pdbx_seq_one_letter_code
_entity_poly.pdbx_strand_id
1 'polypeptide(L)'
;SEAERRHGLDRHAIAREMVFVSHETYTPARGGSAAAEVHALRRVFGDGADRMLVANTKGLTGHPMGVGLEDVVAIKALETGLVPPVPNFREVDPELGTLRLSPGGLQPVRYALRLAAGFGSQISMVLLRWTPVADGRRRHPEELGFDYRVEDRARWDAWLRDVTGQEAPSLEVVQHRLRVADGVVARPPAKTAEPAPPAEPAPAPTPVAAEPAPEPVAAAPVPAPAPEPSADAVLDRVLAVVAEQTGYPVDLLDPELDLEADLGIDTVKQAEVFAAIRETYGIERDDSLKLRDYPTLASVVAFVRERTGGAEARPVEAAPASPAPEGVATDLASDDGAIPRRVPIAVVRPPLDACVPTGVDLDVARVVLASDAGGVAAALAASLGERGAAVFELDVAAEAEAVEAQLAAWAADGPITGVFWLPALDEPALDALDPAAWHEALRRRVKLLAVTMRALPPEAFLVSATRLGGRHGYDAAGATGTLGGAVCGFTKALARERASATIKVVDFGDAPEADVAAALVAEALRDPGVVEAGHADGLRWSVGLAEEAARPDPARALTKDTTFLVTGAAGSIVAAITADLAVASGGTFHLVDLVPAPDPADPDAARSREDRADARRAILLRHGESVRSDEGQAPPADD
;
A
#
# COMPACT_ATOMS: atom_id res chain seq x y z
N SER A 1 31.21 -16.22 1.47
CA SER A 1 30.07 -15.86 0.60
C SER A 1 30.42 -14.63 -0.23
N GLU A 2 29.59 -14.27 -1.21
CA GLU A 2 29.77 -13.01 -1.96
C GLU A 2 29.74 -11.78 -1.05
N ALA A 3 28.81 -11.73 -0.08
CA ALA A 3 28.71 -10.64 0.89
C ALA A 3 30.01 -10.44 1.70
N GLU A 4 30.65 -11.53 2.15
CA GLU A 4 31.93 -11.47 2.88
C GLU A 4 33.05 -10.90 2.02
N ARG A 5 33.15 -11.33 0.75
CA ARG A 5 34.17 -10.82 -0.18
C ARG A 5 33.94 -9.35 -0.52
N ARG A 6 32.68 -8.96 -0.78
CA ARG A 6 32.29 -7.59 -1.17
C ARG A 6 32.56 -6.58 -0.06
N HIS A 7 32.34 -6.97 1.19
CA HIS A 7 32.42 -6.06 2.34
C HIS A 7 33.64 -6.28 3.24
N GLY A 8 34.53 -7.22 2.89
CA GLY A 8 35.71 -7.56 3.69
C GLY A 8 35.35 -8.05 5.10
N LEU A 9 34.28 -8.84 5.21
CA LEU A 9 33.77 -9.37 6.48
C LEU A 9 34.16 -10.83 6.65
N ASP A 10 34.48 -11.21 7.88
CA ASP A 10 34.55 -12.60 8.32
C ASP A 10 33.38 -12.86 9.27
N ARG A 11 32.43 -13.69 8.85
CA ARG A 11 31.22 -14.02 9.64
C ARG A 11 31.56 -14.58 11.03
N HIS A 12 32.66 -15.33 11.15
CA HIS A 12 33.05 -15.96 12.40
C HIS A 12 33.71 -14.95 13.34
N ALA A 13 34.40 -13.95 12.79
CA ALA A 13 34.96 -12.84 13.56
C ALA A 13 33.86 -11.93 14.14
N ILE A 14 32.79 -11.66 13.38
CA ILE A 14 31.74 -10.72 13.80
C ILE A 14 30.67 -11.34 14.71
N ALA A 15 30.50 -12.66 14.72
CA ALA A 15 29.42 -13.34 15.44
C ALA A 15 29.34 -12.98 16.94
N ARG A 16 30.48 -12.82 17.62
CA ARG A 16 30.54 -12.47 19.06
C ARG A 16 30.12 -11.01 19.36
N GLU A 17 30.19 -10.15 18.35
CA GLU A 17 29.85 -8.72 18.42
C GLU A 17 28.50 -8.46 17.72
N MET A 18 27.75 -9.52 17.39
CA MET A 18 26.49 -9.45 16.67
C MET A 18 25.31 -9.68 17.61
N VAL A 19 24.25 -8.89 17.42
CA VAL A 19 22.91 -9.21 17.89
C VAL A 19 22.06 -9.70 16.72
N PHE A 20 21.42 -10.86 16.86
CA PHE A 20 20.35 -11.29 15.98
C PHE A 20 19.02 -10.85 16.57
N VAL A 21 18.30 -9.99 15.84
CA VAL A 21 16.94 -9.59 16.19
C VAL A 21 15.99 -10.55 15.48
N SER A 22 15.48 -11.49 16.27
CA SER A 22 14.61 -12.58 15.83
C SER A 22 13.24 -12.03 15.40
N HIS A 23 12.71 -12.58 14.31
CA HIS A 23 11.38 -12.26 13.79
C HIS A 23 10.26 -12.98 14.55
N GLU A 24 10.60 -14.15 15.09
CA GLU A 24 9.72 -15.16 15.68
C GLU A 24 8.54 -14.57 16.45
N THR A 25 7.39 -15.25 16.33
CA THR A 25 6.09 -14.82 16.87
C THR A 25 5.51 -15.80 17.91
N TYR A 26 5.84 -17.10 17.78
CA TYR A 26 5.55 -18.20 18.71
C TYR A 26 6.31 -19.48 18.29
N THR A 27 6.80 -20.26 19.26
CA THR A 27 7.50 -21.54 19.03
C THR A 27 6.53 -22.71 19.27
N PRO A 28 5.94 -23.33 18.23
CA PRO A 28 5.29 -24.63 18.38
C PRO A 28 6.30 -25.70 18.77
N ALA A 29 5.82 -26.77 19.42
CA ALA A 29 6.66 -27.84 19.97
C ALA A 29 7.56 -28.54 18.92
N ARG A 30 7.30 -28.38 17.62
CA ARG A 30 8.17 -28.77 16.50
C ARG A 30 7.99 -27.85 15.29
N GLY A 31 9.08 -27.50 14.61
CA GLY A 31 9.05 -26.95 13.25
C GLY A 31 8.73 -25.45 13.10
N GLY A 32 8.79 -24.67 14.18
CA GLY A 32 8.43 -23.24 14.16
C GLY A 32 9.49 -22.27 13.61
N SER A 33 9.10 -21.00 13.50
CA SER A 33 9.96 -19.89 13.04
C SER A 33 11.28 -19.81 13.83
N ALA A 34 11.24 -19.97 15.16
CA ALA A 34 12.44 -20.01 16.02
C ALA A 34 13.43 -21.11 15.59
N ALA A 35 12.92 -22.31 15.32
CA ALA A 35 13.76 -23.45 14.93
C ALA A 35 14.38 -23.23 13.55
N ALA A 36 13.62 -22.67 12.61
CA ALA A 36 14.12 -22.31 11.29
C ALA A 36 15.23 -21.25 11.36
N GLU A 37 15.03 -20.19 12.17
CA GLU A 37 16.03 -19.15 12.41
C GLU A 37 17.32 -19.73 13.01
N VAL A 38 17.21 -20.52 14.07
CA VAL A 38 18.37 -21.12 14.75
C VAL A 38 19.09 -22.12 13.84
N HIS A 39 18.35 -22.92 13.08
CA HIS A 39 18.94 -23.83 12.09
C HIS A 39 19.70 -23.06 11.01
N ALA A 40 19.13 -21.97 10.50
CA ALA A 40 19.79 -21.10 9.53
C ALA A 40 21.05 -20.46 10.12
N LEU A 41 20.99 -19.93 11.34
CA LEU A 41 22.14 -19.34 12.03
C LEU A 41 23.27 -20.36 12.22
N ARG A 42 22.96 -21.58 12.70
CA ARG A 42 23.96 -22.64 12.86
C ARG A 42 24.55 -23.09 11.53
N ARG A 43 23.74 -23.21 10.48
CA ARG A 43 24.22 -23.53 9.13
C ARG A 43 25.16 -22.46 8.59
N VAL A 44 24.89 -21.18 8.87
CA VAL A 44 25.64 -20.05 8.32
C VAL A 44 26.88 -19.71 9.15
N PHE A 45 26.79 -19.73 10.48
CA PHE A 45 27.82 -19.26 11.42
C PHE A 45 28.53 -20.40 12.18
N GLY A 46 28.06 -21.64 12.05
CA GLY A 46 28.57 -22.79 12.82
C GLY A 46 28.49 -22.52 14.33
N ASP A 47 29.55 -22.88 15.06
CA ASP A 47 29.71 -22.63 16.49
C ASP A 47 29.63 -21.12 16.87
N GLY A 48 29.76 -20.23 15.89
CA GLY A 48 29.57 -18.79 16.09
C GLY A 48 28.13 -18.42 16.45
N ALA A 49 27.14 -19.23 16.06
CA ALA A 49 25.73 -18.98 16.36
C ALA A 49 25.47 -18.92 17.87
N ASP A 50 26.08 -19.82 18.65
CA ASP A 50 25.88 -19.88 20.10
C ASP A 50 26.56 -18.70 20.85
N ARG A 51 27.44 -17.95 20.18
CA ARG A 51 28.11 -16.75 20.73
C ARG A 51 27.36 -15.45 20.43
N MET A 52 26.47 -15.51 19.46
CA MET A 52 25.65 -14.38 19.00
C MET A 52 24.57 -14.06 20.02
N LEU A 53 24.40 -12.78 20.32
CA LEU A 53 23.31 -12.36 21.21
C LEU A 53 21.99 -12.44 20.45
N VAL A 54 20.97 -13.10 20.98
CA VAL A 54 19.65 -13.16 20.36
C VAL A 54 18.68 -12.27 21.14
N ALA A 55 18.03 -11.34 20.46
CA ALA A 55 17.00 -10.48 21.02
C ALA A 55 15.68 -10.70 20.27
N ASN A 56 14.56 -10.58 20.96
CA ASN A 56 13.22 -10.64 20.39
C ASN A 56 12.32 -9.70 21.20
N THR A 57 11.50 -8.89 20.52
CA THR A 57 10.60 -7.90 21.13
C THR A 57 9.12 -8.25 20.99
N LYS A 58 8.76 -9.34 20.30
CA LYS A 58 7.35 -9.69 20.02
C LYS A 58 6.55 -9.99 21.27
N GLY A 59 7.16 -10.52 22.33
CA GLY A 59 6.48 -10.66 23.62
C GLY A 59 6.16 -9.33 24.33
N LEU A 60 6.67 -8.18 23.86
CA LEU A 60 6.27 -6.84 24.31
C LEU A 60 5.30 -6.19 23.33
N THR A 61 5.53 -6.34 22.03
CA THR A 61 4.84 -5.59 20.99
C THR A 61 3.70 -6.34 20.31
N GLY A 62 3.53 -7.63 20.59
CA GLY A 62 2.75 -8.55 19.77
C GLY A 62 3.40 -8.75 18.39
N HIS A 63 2.66 -9.34 17.45
CA HIS A 63 3.05 -9.45 16.04
C HIS A 63 2.34 -8.38 15.19
N PRO A 64 2.89 -7.15 15.09
CA PRO A 64 2.27 -6.07 14.33
C PRO A 64 2.29 -6.35 12.82
N MET A 65 1.23 -5.94 12.12
CA MET A 65 1.21 -5.89 10.66
C MET A 65 2.21 -4.82 10.18
N GLY A 66 3.30 -5.27 9.55
CA GLY A 66 4.43 -4.41 9.15
C GLY A 66 5.68 -4.76 9.95
N VAL A 67 6.61 -5.45 9.30
CA VAL A 67 7.82 -6.05 9.92
C VAL A 67 8.90 -5.06 10.38
N GLY A 68 8.62 -3.75 10.42
CA GLY A 68 9.64 -2.70 10.54
C GLY A 68 10.06 -2.30 11.96
N LEU A 69 9.32 -2.70 13.01
CA LEU A 69 9.64 -2.28 14.37
C LEU A 69 11.00 -2.84 14.83
N GLU A 70 11.28 -4.10 14.50
CA GLU A 70 12.54 -4.76 14.80
C GLU A 70 13.74 -4.11 14.09
N ASP A 71 13.54 -3.47 12.93
CA ASP A 71 14.60 -2.71 12.24
C ASP A 71 15.01 -1.50 13.07
N VAL A 72 14.04 -0.77 13.61
CA VAL A 72 14.29 0.38 14.50
C VAL A 72 14.97 -0.10 15.78
N VAL A 73 14.53 -1.23 16.34
CA VAL A 73 15.17 -1.84 17.53
C VAL A 73 16.63 -2.21 17.24
N ALA A 74 16.92 -2.84 16.10
CA ALA A 74 18.28 -3.20 15.70
C ALA A 74 19.16 -1.94 15.57
N ILE A 75 18.67 -0.89 14.90
CA ILE A 75 19.38 0.38 14.74
C ILE A 75 19.62 1.05 16.10
N LYS A 76 18.60 1.11 16.96
CA LYS A 76 18.72 1.73 18.29
C LYS A 76 19.60 0.95 19.24
N ALA A 77 19.62 -0.38 19.16
CA ALA A 77 20.57 -1.21 19.89
C ALA A 77 22.02 -0.95 19.44
N LEU A 78 22.24 -0.73 18.14
CA LEU A 78 23.55 -0.33 17.62
C LEU A 78 23.93 1.11 17.99
N GLU A 79 22.98 2.04 18.03
CA GLU A 79 23.25 3.45 18.39
C GLU A 79 23.57 3.61 19.87
N THR A 80 22.79 2.98 20.75
CA THR A 80 22.84 3.17 22.20
C THR A 80 23.67 2.09 22.91
N GLY A 81 23.83 0.92 22.29
CA GLY A 81 24.35 -0.28 22.97
C GLY A 81 23.34 -0.96 23.88
N LEU A 82 22.13 -0.43 24.03
CA LEU A 82 21.07 -1.03 24.81
C LEU A 82 20.31 -2.04 23.95
N VAL A 83 20.43 -3.32 24.27
CA VAL A 83 19.69 -4.39 23.61
C VAL A 83 18.50 -4.74 24.51
N PRO A 84 17.27 -4.87 23.98
CA PRO A 84 16.11 -5.26 24.79
C PRO A 84 16.25 -6.71 25.30
N PRO A 85 15.62 -7.05 26.44
CA PRO A 85 15.53 -8.43 26.87
C PRO A 85 14.61 -9.23 25.95
N VAL A 86 14.71 -10.56 26.01
CA VAL A 86 13.62 -11.43 25.52
C VAL A 86 12.52 -11.48 26.58
N PRO A 87 11.39 -10.78 26.38
CA PRO A 87 10.33 -10.66 27.38
C PRO A 87 9.64 -12.00 27.61
N ASN A 88 9.12 -12.22 28.82
CA ASN A 88 8.33 -13.40 29.20
C ASN A 88 9.03 -14.77 29.02
N PHE A 89 10.33 -14.79 28.75
CA PHE A 89 11.12 -16.01 28.69
C PHE A 89 11.18 -16.68 30.07
N ARG A 90 10.79 -17.97 30.16
CA ARG A 90 10.77 -18.75 31.40
C ARG A 90 11.57 -20.03 31.32
N GLU A 91 11.44 -20.74 30.20
CA GLU A 91 12.01 -22.07 30.00
C GLU A 91 12.73 -22.12 28.64
N VAL A 92 13.88 -22.79 28.61
CA VAL A 92 14.66 -22.99 27.39
C VAL A 92 14.02 -24.14 26.60
N ASP A 93 13.72 -23.92 25.33
CA ASP A 93 13.36 -25.00 24.41
C ASP A 93 14.60 -25.89 24.14
N PRO A 94 14.59 -27.18 24.52
CA PRO A 94 15.71 -28.08 24.29
C PRO A 94 16.06 -28.26 22.81
N GLU A 95 15.09 -28.14 21.89
CA GLU A 95 15.33 -28.31 20.44
C GLU A 95 16.16 -27.16 19.85
N LEU A 96 16.06 -25.97 20.44
CA LEU A 96 16.84 -24.81 20.02
C LEU A 96 18.30 -24.88 20.51
N GLY A 97 18.63 -25.78 21.45
CA GLY A 97 19.97 -25.94 21.99
C GLY A 97 20.50 -24.71 22.72
N THR A 98 21.82 -24.54 22.77
CA THR A 98 22.44 -23.39 23.45
C THR A 98 22.21 -22.11 22.66
N LEU A 99 21.54 -21.12 23.25
CA LEU A 99 21.37 -19.78 22.71
C LEU A 99 21.75 -18.73 23.76
N ARG A 100 22.45 -17.68 23.33
CA ARG A 100 22.74 -16.53 24.18
C ARG A 100 21.63 -15.49 24.03
N LEU A 101 20.53 -15.68 24.77
CA LEU A 101 19.42 -14.73 24.78
C LEU A 101 19.81 -13.43 25.49
N SER A 102 19.29 -12.30 25.00
CA SER A 102 19.52 -10.99 25.58
C SER A 102 18.82 -10.86 26.94
N PRO A 103 19.55 -10.51 28.02
CA PRO A 103 18.95 -10.23 29.33
C PRO A 103 18.42 -8.78 29.43
N GLY A 104 18.60 -7.97 28.38
CA GLY A 104 18.38 -6.53 28.44
C GLY A 104 19.64 -5.75 28.82
N GLY A 105 19.65 -4.46 28.51
CA GLY A 105 20.69 -3.52 28.95
C GLY A 105 21.88 -3.38 28.00
N LEU A 106 22.99 -2.86 28.52
CA LEU A 106 24.18 -2.53 27.73
C LEU A 106 24.88 -3.80 27.24
N GLN A 107 25.11 -3.87 25.92
CA GLN A 107 25.80 -4.97 25.25
C GLN A 107 26.82 -4.40 24.25
N PRO A 108 28.00 -5.02 24.12
CA PRO A 108 29.06 -4.56 23.22
C PRO A 108 28.78 -4.97 21.75
N VAL A 109 27.56 -4.75 21.26
CA VAL A 109 27.13 -5.17 19.92
C VAL A 109 27.56 -4.15 18.88
N ARG A 110 28.31 -4.58 17.87
CA ARG A 110 28.75 -3.76 16.73
C ARG A 110 28.02 -4.11 15.44
N TYR A 111 27.40 -5.28 15.39
CA TYR A 111 26.62 -5.75 14.25
C TYR A 111 25.22 -6.11 14.71
N ALA A 112 24.23 -5.87 13.86
CA ALA A 112 22.88 -6.38 14.05
C ALA A 112 22.45 -7.10 12.78
N LEU A 113 22.02 -8.35 12.93
CA LEU A 113 21.40 -9.12 11.86
C LEU A 113 19.91 -9.21 12.17
N ARG A 114 19.09 -8.78 11.21
CA ARG A 114 17.64 -8.85 11.32
C ARG A 114 17.11 -9.70 10.18
N LEU A 115 16.18 -10.59 10.53
CA LEU A 115 15.28 -11.26 9.60
C LEU A 115 13.90 -10.64 9.73
N ALA A 116 13.24 -10.40 8.60
CA ALA A 116 11.78 -10.39 8.56
C ALA A 116 11.28 -11.36 7.52
N ALA A 117 10.25 -12.09 7.93
CA ALA A 117 9.41 -12.85 7.04
C ALA A 117 8.05 -12.15 6.95
N GLY A 118 7.55 -11.96 5.73
CA GLY A 118 6.18 -11.59 5.44
C GLY A 118 5.45 -12.76 4.79
N PHE A 119 4.12 -12.65 4.66
CA PHE A 119 3.29 -13.63 3.96
C PHE A 119 3.78 -13.88 2.52
N GLY A 120 3.57 -15.10 2.01
CA GLY A 120 3.95 -15.47 0.64
C GLY A 120 5.46 -15.63 0.42
N SER A 121 6.21 -16.09 1.43
CA SER A 121 7.66 -16.32 1.36
C SER A 121 8.50 -15.06 1.10
N GLN A 122 7.97 -13.88 1.39
CA GLN A 122 8.73 -12.63 1.28
C GLN A 122 9.70 -12.52 2.44
N ILE A 123 11.01 -12.56 2.16
CA ILE A 123 12.05 -12.45 3.17
C ILE A 123 12.87 -11.18 2.95
N SER A 124 13.07 -10.42 4.02
CA SER A 124 13.99 -9.29 4.07
C SER A 124 15.04 -9.53 5.14
N MET A 125 16.31 -9.57 4.74
CA MET A 125 17.44 -9.70 5.65
C MET A 125 18.29 -8.43 5.61
N VAL A 126 18.61 -7.89 6.78
CA VAL A 126 19.46 -6.71 6.91
C VAL A 126 20.59 -7.00 7.88
N LEU A 127 21.83 -6.78 7.42
CA LEU A 127 23.03 -6.77 8.27
C LEU A 127 23.50 -5.33 8.43
N LEU A 128 23.41 -4.82 9.65
CA LEU A 128 23.83 -3.48 10.03
C LEU A 128 25.17 -3.53 10.76
N ARG A 129 26.02 -2.52 10.53
CA ARG A 129 27.27 -2.30 11.26
C ARG A 129 27.24 -0.92 11.90
N TRP A 130 27.48 -0.85 13.20
CA TRP A 130 27.71 0.42 13.87
C TRP A 130 29.05 1.01 13.45
N THR A 131 29.00 2.24 12.93
CA THR A 131 30.19 3.06 12.69
C THR A 131 30.30 4.05 13.85
N PRO A 132 31.42 4.05 14.60
CA PRO A 132 31.61 5.00 15.69
C PRO A 132 31.49 6.43 15.20
N VAL A 133 30.76 7.25 15.96
CA VAL A 133 30.72 8.70 15.78
C VAL A 133 32.04 9.34 16.23
N ALA A 134 32.28 10.62 15.93
CA ALA A 134 33.57 11.29 16.10
C ALA A 134 34.16 11.18 17.53
N ASP A 135 33.29 11.21 18.56
CA ASP A 135 33.71 11.05 19.97
C ASP A 135 33.80 9.59 20.44
N GLY A 136 33.43 8.64 19.59
CA GLY A 136 33.41 7.20 19.86
C GLY A 136 32.38 6.76 20.90
N ARG A 137 31.50 7.64 21.38
CA ARG A 137 30.59 7.38 22.50
C ARG A 137 29.24 6.85 22.02
N ARG A 138 28.71 5.87 22.74
CA ARG A 138 27.29 5.50 22.68
C ARG A 138 26.52 6.35 23.69
N ARG A 139 25.37 6.85 23.26
CA ARG A 139 24.53 7.78 24.03
C ARG A 139 23.38 7.05 24.68
N HIS A 140 23.00 7.51 25.86
CA HIS A 140 21.74 7.11 26.47
C HIS A 140 20.56 7.60 25.61
N PRO A 141 19.40 6.91 25.59
CA PRO A 141 18.22 7.36 24.84
C PRO A 141 17.82 8.83 25.07
N GLU A 142 18.04 9.35 26.27
CA GLU A 142 17.76 10.74 26.64
C GLU A 142 18.75 11.77 26.07
N GLU A 143 19.94 11.32 25.64
CA GLU A 143 20.98 12.17 25.04
C GLU A 143 20.94 12.14 23.50
N LEU A 144 19.95 11.46 22.92
CA LEU A 144 19.82 11.33 21.47
C LEU A 144 19.42 12.66 20.82
N GLY A 145 19.95 12.89 19.62
CA GLY A 145 19.91 14.16 18.92
C GLY A 145 20.65 14.03 17.58
N PHE A 146 20.68 15.09 16.77
CA PHE A 146 21.39 15.06 15.49
C PHE A 146 22.86 15.47 15.63
N ASP A 147 23.16 16.33 16.60
CA ASP A 147 24.41 17.08 16.70
C ASP A 147 25.67 16.21 16.65
N TYR A 148 25.69 15.13 17.42
CA TYR A 148 26.83 14.22 17.49
C TYR A 148 27.04 13.31 16.31
N ARG A 149 26.05 13.24 15.41
CA ARG A 149 26.16 12.49 14.16
C ARG A 149 26.86 13.31 13.08
N VAL A 150 27.11 14.59 13.34
CA VAL A 150 27.86 15.49 12.47
C VAL A 150 29.35 15.29 12.70
N GLU A 151 30.02 14.64 11.75
CA GLU A 151 31.46 14.39 11.80
C GLU A 151 32.29 15.66 11.51
N ASP A 152 31.89 16.43 10.50
CA ASP A 152 32.52 17.70 10.12
C ASP A 152 31.50 18.83 10.26
N ARG A 153 31.66 19.62 11.33
CA ARG A 153 30.73 20.71 11.63
C ARG A 153 30.81 21.84 10.61
N ALA A 154 32.00 22.15 10.10
CA ALA A 154 32.17 23.22 9.14
C ALA A 154 31.50 22.88 7.80
N ARG A 155 31.65 21.64 7.35
CA ARG A 155 30.97 21.14 6.14
C ARG A 155 29.46 21.09 6.31
N TRP A 156 28.98 20.64 7.48
CA TRP A 156 27.56 20.62 7.80
C TRP A 156 26.95 22.03 7.82
N ASP A 157 27.59 22.98 8.51
CA ASP A 157 27.11 24.36 8.59
C ASP A 157 27.16 25.05 7.22
N ALA A 158 28.14 24.74 6.38
CA ALA A 158 28.19 25.23 4.99
C ALA A 158 27.05 24.68 4.14
N TRP A 159 26.82 23.37 4.20
CA TRP A 159 25.68 22.73 3.53
C TRP A 159 24.35 23.29 4.02
N LEU A 160 24.17 23.45 5.32
CA LEU A 160 22.93 23.95 5.90
C LEU A 160 22.65 25.39 5.46
N ARG A 161 23.67 26.27 5.41
CA ARG A 161 23.53 27.62 4.84
C ARG A 161 23.11 27.60 3.37
N ASP A 162 23.69 26.69 2.59
CA ASP A 162 23.40 26.56 1.16
C ASP A 162 21.96 26.10 0.89
N VAL A 163 21.50 25.04 1.57
CA VAL A 163 20.15 24.50 1.35
C VAL A 163 19.03 25.37 1.94
N THR A 164 19.34 26.23 2.93
CA THR A 164 18.34 27.09 3.58
C THR A 164 18.34 28.53 3.06
N GLY A 165 19.42 28.98 2.43
CA GLY A 165 19.63 30.38 2.09
C GLY A 165 19.80 31.32 3.30
N GLN A 166 19.89 30.79 4.53
CA GLN A 166 20.11 31.59 5.74
C GLN A 166 21.61 31.69 6.04
N GLU A 167 22.06 32.84 6.54
CA GLU A 167 23.48 33.04 6.91
C GLU A 167 23.83 32.31 8.22
N ALA A 168 22.87 32.18 9.13
CA ALA A 168 23.02 31.46 10.40
C ALA A 168 21.76 30.59 10.68
N PRO A 169 21.55 29.51 9.91
CA PRO A 169 20.39 28.65 10.08
C PRO A 169 20.39 27.98 11.44
N SER A 170 19.25 28.04 12.13
CA SER A 170 19.04 27.30 13.37
C SER A 170 18.02 26.18 13.14
N LEU A 171 18.31 25.00 13.68
CA LEU A 171 17.44 23.84 13.58
C LEU A 171 16.64 23.68 14.88
N GLU A 172 15.37 23.36 14.75
CA GLU A 172 14.47 23.03 15.85
C GLU A 172 13.68 21.76 15.55
N VAL A 173 13.24 21.07 16.60
CA VAL A 173 12.36 19.91 16.48
C VAL A 173 10.96 20.34 16.91
N VAL A 174 10.05 20.43 15.96
CA VAL A 174 8.64 20.75 16.19
C VAL A 174 7.82 19.52 15.83
N GLN A 175 7.06 18.98 16.79
CA GLN A 175 6.22 17.78 16.58
C GLN A 175 7.00 16.60 15.96
N HIS A 176 8.16 16.24 16.53
CA HIS A 176 9.05 15.18 16.04
C HIS A 176 9.61 15.38 14.62
N ARG A 177 9.47 16.58 14.05
CA ARG A 177 10.05 16.95 12.76
C ARG A 177 11.20 17.93 12.96
N LEU A 178 12.39 17.54 12.51
CA LEU A 178 13.52 18.47 12.43
C LEU A 178 13.25 19.47 11.31
N ARG A 179 13.19 20.75 11.64
CA ARG A 179 13.02 21.86 10.69
C ARG A 179 13.99 22.98 10.97
N VAL A 180 14.09 23.91 10.03
CA VAL A 180 14.82 25.17 10.19
C VAL A 180 13.87 26.15 10.85
N ALA A 181 14.31 26.82 11.91
CA ALA A 181 13.51 27.86 12.57
C ALA A 181 13.31 29.05 11.61
N ASP A 182 12.18 29.72 11.75
CA ASP A 182 11.84 30.85 10.88
C ASP A 182 12.76 32.05 11.19
N GLY A 183 13.40 32.60 10.16
CA GLY A 183 14.33 33.74 10.25
C GLY A 183 14.14 34.72 9.09
N VAL A 184 14.56 35.98 9.30
CA VAL A 184 14.45 37.06 8.29
C VAL A 184 15.31 36.74 7.06
N VAL A 185 14.67 36.66 5.90
CA VAL A 185 15.28 36.35 4.60
C VAL A 185 16.13 37.54 4.11
N ALA A 186 17.41 37.30 3.81
CA ALA A 186 18.22 38.25 3.04
C ALA A 186 19.37 37.57 2.26
N ARG A 187 19.07 36.69 1.28
CA ARG A 187 19.78 36.63 -0.01
C ARG A 187 19.07 35.70 -1.01
N PRO A 188 18.99 36.04 -2.30
CA PRO A 188 18.70 35.05 -3.35
C PRO A 188 19.81 33.98 -3.38
N PRO A 189 19.50 32.73 -3.75
CA PRO A 189 20.52 31.69 -3.91
C PRO A 189 21.56 32.13 -4.95
N ALA A 190 22.83 32.04 -4.57
CA ALA A 190 23.93 32.25 -5.50
C ALA A 190 24.00 31.02 -6.42
N LYS A 191 24.10 31.24 -7.74
CA LYS A 191 24.38 30.18 -8.71
C LYS A 191 25.54 29.32 -8.23
N THR A 192 25.28 28.05 -7.97
CA THR A 192 26.32 27.08 -7.66
C THR A 192 27.21 26.94 -8.89
N ALA A 193 28.50 27.20 -8.73
CA ALA A 193 29.50 26.86 -9.72
C ALA A 193 29.53 25.34 -9.89
N GLU A 194 29.59 24.92 -11.15
CA GLU A 194 29.72 23.54 -11.60
C GLU A 194 30.79 22.79 -10.77
N PRO A 195 30.51 21.59 -10.23
CA PRO A 195 31.51 20.81 -9.53
C PRO A 195 32.64 20.47 -10.52
N ALA A 196 33.89 20.75 -10.14
CA ALA A 196 35.04 20.25 -10.87
C ALA A 196 34.92 18.71 -11.01
N PRO A 197 35.26 18.14 -12.18
CA PRO A 197 35.11 16.72 -12.42
C PRO A 197 35.89 15.91 -11.37
N PRO A 198 35.32 14.79 -10.87
CA PRO A 198 36.04 13.92 -9.95
C PRO A 198 37.31 13.40 -10.62
N ALA A 199 38.41 13.41 -9.86
CA ALA A 199 39.65 12.79 -10.27
C ALA A 199 39.42 11.32 -10.64
N GLU A 200 39.96 10.93 -11.80
CA GLU A 200 39.91 9.60 -12.39
C GLU A 200 40.26 8.51 -11.36
N PRO A 201 39.36 7.54 -11.07
CA PRO A 201 39.74 6.37 -10.32
C PRO A 201 40.67 5.49 -11.17
N ALA A 202 41.75 5.01 -10.54
CA ALA A 202 42.70 4.09 -11.15
C ALA A 202 42.01 2.86 -11.77
N PRO A 203 42.53 2.30 -12.88
CA PRO A 203 41.84 1.27 -13.64
C PRO A 203 41.64 0.00 -12.81
N ALA A 204 40.39 -0.42 -12.69
CA ALA A 204 40.04 -1.75 -12.20
C ALA A 204 40.52 -2.82 -13.20
N PRO A 205 40.93 -4.02 -12.75
CA PRO A 205 41.40 -5.07 -13.63
C PRO A 205 40.28 -5.57 -14.55
N THR A 206 40.66 -5.82 -15.79
CA THR A 206 39.86 -6.36 -16.88
C THR A 206 39.09 -7.61 -16.45
N PRO A 207 37.78 -7.74 -16.73
CA PRO A 207 37.07 -9.00 -16.55
C PRO A 207 37.62 -10.00 -17.57
N VAL A 208 38.14 -11.12 -17.08
CA VAL A 208 38.38 -12.29 -17.92
C VAL A 208 37.02 -12.79 -18.38
N ALA A 209 36.82 -12.83 -19.69
CA ALA A 209 35.65 -13.41 -20.32
C ALA A 209 35.45 -14.84 -19.82
N ALA A 210 34.37 -15.07 -19.08
CA ALA A 210 33.89 -16.39 -18.77
C ALA A 210 33.21 -16.95 -20.01
N GLU A 211 33.71 -18.10 -20.45
CA GLU A 211 33.17 -18.97 -21.48
C GLU A 211 31.69 -19.31 -21.18
N PRO A 212 30.78 -19.30 -22.18
CA PRO A 212 29.38 -19.57 -21.94
C PRO A 212 29.19 -21.04 -21.54
N ALA A 213 28.70 -21.28 -20.33
CA ALA A 213 28.17 -22.57 -19.92
C ALA A 213 26.88 -22.87 -20.70
N PRO A 214 26.63 -24.13 -21.10
CA PRO A 214 25.58 -24.48 -22.05
C PRO A 214 24.18 -24.22 -21.50
N GLU A 215 23.30 -23.76 -22.39
CA GLU A 215 21.86 -23.66 -22.19
C GLU A 215 21.29 -25.01 -21.72
N PRO A 216 20.35 -25.02 -20.75
CA PRO A 216 19.60 -26.22 -20.45
C PRO A 216 18.72 -26.54 -21.67
N VAL A 217 19.01 -27.67 -22.31
CA VAL A 217 18.19 -28.25 -23.37
C VAL A 217 16.76 -28.38 -22.84
N ALA A 218 15.83 -27.67 -23.49
CA ALA A 218 14.41 -27.86 -23.30
C ALA A 218 14.05 -29.33 -23.52
N ALA A 219 13.67 -30.01 -22.45
CA ALA A 219 13.05 -31.32 -22.54
C ALA A 219 11.68 -31.15 -23.23
N ALA A 220 11.45 -31.96 -24.26
CA ALA A 220 10.16 -32.07 -24.91
C ALA A 220 9.05 -32.42 -23.89
N PRO A 221 7.80 -31.95 -24.11
CA PRO A 221 6.72 -32.19 -23.18
C PRO A 221 6.42 -33.70 -23.12
N VAL A 222 6.65 -34.29 -21.95
CA VAL A 222 6.02 -35.56 -21.58
C VAL A 222 4.52 -35.29 -21.38
N PRO A 223 3.62 -36.12 -21.94
CA PRO A 223 2.19 -35.94 -21.75
C PRO A 223 1.87 -36.04 -20.25
N ALA A 224 1.19 -35.03 -19.73
CA ALA A 224 0.64 -35.07 -18.38
C ALA A 224 -0.26 -36.32 -18.24
N PRO A 225 -0.16 -37.08 -17.14
CA PRO A 225 -1.19 -38.07 -16.84
C PRO A 225 -2.52 -37.33 -16.66
N ALA A 226 -3.59 -37.90 -17.22
CA ALA A 226 -4.94 -37.40 -16.98
C ALA A 226 -5.21 -37.34 -15.47
N PRO A 227 -6.01 -36.37 -14.98
CA PRO A 227 -6.36 -36.33 -13.57
C PRO A 227 -7.08 -37.64 -13.22
N GLU A 228 -6.50 -38.41 -12.29
CA GLU A 228 -7.25 -39.47 -11.64
C GLU A 228 -8.37 -38.82 -10.82
N PRO A 229 -9.60 -39.34 -10.85
CA PRO A 229 -10.67 -38.82 -10.01
C PRO A 229 -10.27 -39.05 -8.54
N SER A 230 -10.11 -37.95 -7.78
CA SER A 230 -10.09 -37.99 -6.32
C SER A 230 -11.34 -38.73 -5.85
N ALA A 231 -11.16 -39.87 -5.18
CA ALA A 231 -12.24 -40.68 -4.65
C ALA A 231 -12.80 -40.15 -3.31
N ASP A 232 -12.47 -38.90 -2.94
CA ASP A 232 -12.70 -38.36 -1.60
C ASP A 232 -13.62 -37.12 -1.60
N ALA A 233 -14.92 -37.39 -1.71
CA ALA A 233 -15.96 -36.36 -1.74
C ALA A 233 -16.00 -35.45 -0.50
N VAL A 234 -15.43 -35.89 0.64
CA VAL A 234 -15.34 -35.07 1.86
C VAL A 234 -14.18 -34.08 1.76
N LEU A 235 -13.03 -34.54 1.28
CA LEU A 235 -11.86 -33.67 1.06
C LEU A 235 -12.18 -32.57 0.05
N ASP A 236 -12.69 -32.94 -1.13
CA ASP A 236 -13.00 -31.99 -2.21
C ASP A 236 -13.97 -30.89 -1.75
N ARG A 237 -14.93 -31.26 -0.90
CA ARG A 237 -15.94 -30.32 -0.39
C ARG A 237 -15.40 -29.44 0.73
N VAL A 238 -14.53 -29.95 1.61
CA VAL A 238 -13.84 -29.12 2.61
C VAL A 238 -12.91 -28.12 1.93
N LEU A 239 -12.16 -28.54 0.91
CA LEU A 239 -11.32 -27.64 0.11
C LEU A 239 -12.14 -26.55 -0.59
N ALA A 240 -13.31 -26.88 -1.14
CA ALA A 240 -14.20 -25.91 -1.76
C ALA A 240 -14.74 -24.87 -0.75
N VAL A 241 -15.13 -25.30 0.45
CA VAL A 241 -15.61 -24.38 1.52
C VAL A 241 -14.49 -23.45 1.98
N VAL A 242 -13.27 -23.95 2.11
CA VAL A 242 -12.11 -23.14 2.48
C VAL A 242 -11.77 -22.15 1.38
N ALA A 243 -11.74 -22.59 0.11
CA ALA A 243 -11.51 -21.72 -1.04
C ALA A 243 -12.54 -20.58 -1.13
N GLU A 244 -13.83 -20.87 -0.91
CA GLU A 244 -14.91 -19.88 -0.92
C GLU A 244 -14.78 -18.84 0.22
N GLN A 245 -14.39 -19.29 1.41
CA GLN A 245 -14.27 -18.41 2.58
C GLN A 245 -12.98 -17.58 2.61
N THR A 246 -11.92 -18.03 1.94
CA THR A 246 -10.58 -17.45 2.02
C THR A 246 -10.11 -16.81 0.71
N GLY A 247 -10.70 -17.20 -0.43
CA GLY A 247 -10.31 -16.73 -1.76
C GLY A 247 -9.10 -17.46 -2.35
N TYR A 248 -8.55 -18.48 -1.68
CA TYR A 248 -7.49 -19.31 -2.25
C TYR A 248 -8.03 -20.18 -3.40
N PRO A 249 -7.32 -20.27 -4.53
CA PRO A 249 -7.70 -21.19 -5.58
C PRO A 249 -7.43 -22.63 -5.11
N VAL A 250 -8.33 -23.56 -5.44
CA VAL A 250 -8.38 -24.93 -4.87
C VAL A 250 -7.09 -25.72 -5.14
N ASP A 251 -6.42 -25.45 -6.25
CA ASP A 251 -5.14 -26.04 -6.64
C ASP A 251 -3.96 -25.62 -5.76
N LEU A 252 -4.11 -24.59 -4.91
CA LEU A 252 -3.10 -24.16 -3.93
C LEU A 252 -3.40 -24.62 -2.49
N LEU A 253 -4.50 -25.35 -2.26
CA LEU A 253 -4.91 -25.84 -0.94
C LEU A 253 -4.51 -27.31 -0.76
N ASP A 254 -3.29 -27.55 -0.27
CA ASP A 254 -2.81 -28.90 0.07
C ASP A 254 -3.39 -29.34 1.44
N PRO A 255 -3.91 -30.58 1.58
CA PRO A 255 -4.50 -31.08 2.83
C PRO A 255 -3.58 -31.01 4.05
N GLU A 256 -2.26 -31.01 3.86
CA GLU A 256 -1.29 -30.97 4.96
C GLU A 256 -0.98 -29.54 5.45
N LEU A 257 -1.50 -28.50 4.79
CA LEU A 257 -1.29 -27.10 5.18
C LEU A 257 -1.99 -26.77 6.50
N ASP A 258 -1.28 -26.02 7.33
CA ASP A 258 -1.78 -25.44 8.57
C ASP A 258 -2.66 -24.21 8.29
N LEU A 259 -3.85 -24.19 8.89
CA LEU A 259 -4.84 -23.14 8.75
C LEU A 259 -4.31 -21.79 9.24
N GLU A 260 -3.54 -21.75 10.33
CA GLU A 260 -2.98 -20.52 10.89
C GLU A 260 -1.61 -20.21 10.30
N ALA A 261 -0.71 -21.20 10.32
CA ALA A 261 0.71 -20.99 10.01
C ALA A 261 1.00 -20.92 8.51
N ASP A 262 0.29 -21.68 7.68
CA ASP A 262 0.54 -21.73 6.23
C ASP A 262 -0.49 -20.92 5.43
N LEU A 263 -1.76 -20.99 5.80
CA LEU A 263 -2.86 -20.30 5.12
C LEU A 263 -3.20 -18.93 5.72
N GLY A 264 -2.59 -18.56 6.86
CA GLY A 264 -2.78 -17.24 7.47
C GLY A 264 -4.21 -16.94 7.92
N ILE A 265 -5.03 -17.99 8.14
CA ILE A 265 -6.43 -17.88 8.55
C ILE A 265 -6.43 -17.61 10.05
N ASP A 266 -6.82 -16.39 10.43
CA ASP A 266 -6.91 -15.99 11.83
C ASP A 266 -7.97 -16.80 12.61
N THR A 267 -7.94 -16.71 13.95
CA THR A 267 -8.84 -17.48 14.81
C THR A 267 -10.33 -17.13 14.65
N VAL A 268 -10.66 -15.94 14.14
CA VAL A 268 -12.05 -15.55 13.82
C VAL A 268 -12.47 -16.25 12.53
N LYS A 269 -11.62 -16.24 11.51
CA LYS A 269 -11.89 -16.83 10.21
C LYS A 269 -11.85 -18.36 10.24
N GLN A 270 -11.02 -18.95 11.10
CA GLN A 270 -11.08 -20.38 11.42
C GLN A 270 -12.41 -20.76 12.05
N ALA A 271 -12.93 -19.96 12.98
CA ALA A 271 -14.24 -20.21 13.58
C ALA A 271 -15.38 -20.13 12.54
N GLU A 272 -15.28 -19.21 11.59
CA GLU A 272 -16.21 -19.09 10.46
C GLU A 272 -16.13 -20.28 9.49
N VAL A 273 -14.92 -20.71 9.11
CA VAL A 273 -14.70 -21.91 8.29
C VAL A 273 -15.25 -23.16 8.98
N PHE A 274 -14.98 -23.35 10.28
CA PHE A 274 -15.55 -24.44 11.07
C PHE A 274 -17.07 -24.34 11.23
N ALA A 275 -17.64 -23.14 11.29
CA ALA A 275 -19.09 -22.95 11.27
C ALA A 275 -19.68 -23.38 9.92
N ALA A 276 -19.10 -22.95 8.79
CA ALA A 276 -19.55 -23.33 7.46
C ALA A 276 -19.43 -24.84 7.20
N ILE A 277 -18.36 -25.48 7.69
CA ILE A 277 -18.18 -26.94 7.57
C ILE A 277 -19.20 -27.69 8.43
N ARG A 278 -19.43 -27.27 9.68
CA ARG A 278 -20.47 -27.88 10.53
C ARG A 278 -21.86 -27.75 9.93
N GLU A 279 -22.16 -26.58 9.36
CA GLU A 279 -23.42 -26.33 8.66
C GLU A 279 -23.57 -27.23 7.42
N THR A 280 -22.50 -27.36 6.63
CA THR A 280 -22.47 -28.21 5.43
C THR A 280 -22.72 -29.69 5.74
N TYR A 281 -22.24 -30.18 6.89
CA TYR A 281 -22.32 -31.60 7.27
C TYR A 281 -23.33 -31.91 8.39
N GLY A 282 -24.10 -30.92 8.87
CA GLY A 282 -25.07 -31.10 9.95
C GLY A 282 -24.44 -31.55 11.28
N ILE A 283 -23.22 -31.12 11.59
CA ILE A 283 -22.48 -31.50 12.81
C ILE A 283 -22.93 -30.60 13.97
N GLU A 284 -23.37 -31.20 15.08
CA GLU A 284 -23.79 -30.45 16.28
C GLU A 284 -22.66 -29.59 16.86
N ARG A 285 -23.03 -28.39 17.34
CA ARG A 285 -22.09 -27.45 17.96
C ARG A 285 -21.64 -27.97 19.32
N ASP A 286 -20.33 -28.09 19.48
CA ASP A 286 -19.66 -28.47 20.72
C ASP A 286 -18.85 -27.27 21.24
N ASP A 287 -19.33 -26.64 22.32
CA ASP A 287 -18.68 -25.45 22.91
C ASP A 287 -17.40 -25.78 23.70
N SER A 288 -17.06 -27.07 23.86
CA SER A 288 -15.81 -27.51 24.49
C SER A 288 -14.67 -27.70 23.47
N LEU A 289 -14.99 -27.66 22.17
CA LEU A 289 -14.06 -27.85 21.08
C LEU A 289 -13.08 -26.68 20.98
N LYS A 290 -11.79 -26.97 20.99
CA LYS A 290 -10.73 -25.97 20.83
C LYS A 290 -10.22 -26.04 19.41
N LEU A 291 -10.33 -24.94 18.66
CA LEU A 291 -9.87 -24.84 17.27
C LEU A 291 -8.38 -25.21 17.13
N ARG A 292 -7.57 -24.98 18.17
CA ARG A 292 -6.16 -25.38 18.26
C ARG A 292 -5.89 -26.88 18.05
N ASP A 293 -6.89 -27.73 18.31
CA ASP A 293 -6.74 -29.18 18.24
C ASP A 293 -6.88 -29.69 16.79
N TYR A 294 -7.22 -28.79 15.84
CA TYR A 294 -7.41 -29.08 14.41
C TYR A 294 -6.63 -28.09 13.52
N PRO A 295 -5.29 -28.15 13.54
CA PRO A 295 -4.44 -27.14 12.90
C PRO A 295 -4.39 -27.24 11.37
N THR A 296 -4.59 -28.42 10.77
CA THR A 296 -4.44 -28.63 9.31
C THR A 296 -5.75 -28.95 8.60
N LEU A 297 -5.81 -28.75 7.28
CA LEU A 297 -6.98 -29.15 6.47
C LEU A 297 -7.31 -30.64 6.60
N ALA A 298 -6.29 -31.51 6.68
CA ALA A 298 -6.44 -32.94 6.94
C ALA A 298 -7.09 -33.22 8.31
N SER A 299 -6.76 -32.44 9.33
CA SER A 299 -7.38 -32.56 10.66
C SER A 299 -8.85 -32.14 10.66
N VAL A 300 -9.22 -31.15 9.83
CA VAL A 300 -10.62 -30.74 9.63
C VAL A 300 -11.41 -31.83 8.89
N VAL A 301 -10.82 -32.43 7.86
CA VAL A 301 -11.43 -33.57 7.15
C VAL A 301 -11.60 -34.78 8.09
N ALA A 302 -10.61 -35.06 8.93
CA ALA A 302 -10.70 -36.11 9.95
C ALA A 302 -11.82 -35.82 10.97
N PHE A 303 -11.95 -34.58 11.42
CA PHE A 303 -13.04 -34.14 12.30
C PHE A 303 -14.43 -34.37 11.68
N VAL A 304 -14.60 -33.98 10.41
CA VAL A 304 -15.86 -34.20 9.68
C VAL A 304 -16.17 -35.70 9.58
N ARG A 305 -15.17 -36.53 9.29
CA ARG A 305 -15.35 -37.99 9.18
C ARG A 305 -15.73 -38.64 10.51
N GLU A 306 -15.07 -38.23 11.59
CA GLU A 306 -15.34 -38.73 12.94
C GLU A 306 -16.78 -38.41 13.38
N ARG A 307 -17.25 -37.19 13.11
CA ARG A 307 -18.57 -36.71 13.53
C ARG A 307 -19.72 -37.16 12.62
N THR A 308 -19.45 -37.48 11.35
CA THR A 308 -20.46 -37.95 10.38
C THR A 308 -20.47 -39.48 10.19
N GLY A 309 -19.52 -40.20 10.83
CA GLY A 309 -19.42 -41.67 10.73
C GLY A 309 -19.10 -42.20 9.33
N GLY A 310 -18.55 -41.36 8.45
CA GLY A 310 -18.23 -41.70 7.06
C GLY A 310 -19.44 -41.83 6.12
N ALA A 311 -20.62 -41.34 6.50
CA ALA A 311 -21.81 -41.32 5.64
C ALA A 311 -21.79 -40.12 4.67
N GLU A 312 -22.20 -40.35 3.41
CA GLU A 312 -22.44 -39.28 2.42
C GLU A 312 -23.47 -38.26 2.95
N ALA A 313 -23.15 -36.97 2.77
CA ALA A 313 -23.91 -35.85 3.29
C ALA A 313 -25.36 -35.82 2.75
N ARG A 314 -26.35 -35.78 3.66
CA ARG A 314 -27.71 -35.35 3.34
C ARG A 314 -27.81 -33.83 3.50
N PRO A 315 -28.60 -33.13 2.66
CA PRO A 315 -28.83 -31.70 2.85
C PRO A 315 -29.58 -31.51 4.18
N VAL A 316 -29.00 -30.75 5.11
CA VAL A 316 -29.66 -30.38 6.37
C VAL A 316 -30.00 -28.89 6.33
N GLU A 317 -31.25 -28.64 6.70
CA GLU A 317 -31.93 -27.35 6.86
C GLU A 317 -31.17 -26.40 7.80
N ALA A 318 -30.89 -25.19 7.31
CA ALA A 318 -29.99 -24.21 7.94
C ALA A 318 -30.44 -23.76 9.34
N ALA A 319 -29.52 -23.86 10.31
CA ALA A 319 -29.63 -23.34 11.68
C ALA A 319 -29.15 -21.86 11.75
N PRO A 320 -29.62 -21.05 12.72
CA PRO A 320 -29.59 -19.60 12.64
C PRO A 320 -28.19 -18.98 12.81
N ALA A 321 -27.94 -17.91 12.05
CA ALA A 321 -26.71 -17.13 12.09
C ALA A 321 -26.51 -16.43 13.44
N SER A 322 -25.26 -16.41 13.93
CA SER A 322 -24.85 -15.62 15.09
C SER A 322 -25.04 -14.11 14.85
N PRO A 323 -25.33 -13.33 15.91
CA PRO A 323 -25.65 -11.91 15.80
C PRO A 323 -24.48 -11.10 15.23
N ALA A 324 -24.83 -10.08 14.46
CA ALA A 324 -23.90 -9.07 13.96
C ALA A 324 -23.20 -8.36 15.15
N PRO A 325 -21.93 -7.95 14.99
CA PRO A 325 -21.24 -7.22 16.05
C PRO A 325 -21.99 -5.93 16.35
N GLU A 326 -22.31 -5.72 17.63
CA GLU A 326 -22.76 -4.43 18.14
C GLU A 326 -21.70 -3.37 17.83
N GLY A 327 -22.18 -2.18 17.47
CA GLY A 327 -21.35 -1.07 17.00
C GLY A 327 -20.17 -0.84 17.93
N VAL A 328 -18.96 -1.00 17.38
CA VAL A 328 -17.73 -0.56 18.03
C VAL A 328 -17.85 0.95 18.18
N ALA A 329 -18.17 1.42 19.38
CA ALA A 329 -17.96 2.82 19.75
C ALA A 329 -16.45 3.06 19.66
N THR A 330 -16.02 3.65 18.56
CA THR A 330 -14.65 4.13 18.42
C THR A 330 -14.54 5.37 19.30
N ASP A 331 -13.76 5.23 20.37
CA ASP A 331 -13.37 6.37 21.20
C ASP A 331 -12.42 7.24 20.38
N LEU A 332 -13.01 8.13 19.56
CA LEU A 332 -12.32 9.08 18.70
C LEU A 332 -11.94 10.36 19.44
N ALA A 333 -12.29 10.47 20.73
CA ALA A 333 -11.95 11.59 21.56
C ALA A 333 -10.50 11.46 22.05
N SER A 334 -9.70 12.52 21.89
CA SER A 334 -8.48 12.67 22.68
C SER A 334 -8.81 12.85 24.16
N ASP A 335 -7.82 12.77 25.06
CA ASP A 335 -7.97 13.04 26.50
C ASP A 335 -8.64 14.41 26.81
N ASP A 336 -8.69 15.31 25.83
CA ASP A 336 -9.29 16.65 25.90
C ASP A 336 -10.73 16.72 25.35
N GLY A 337 -11.32 15.59 24.92
CA GLY A 337 -12.64 15.52 24.31
C GLY A 337 -12.72 16.06 22.87
N ALA A 338 -11.57 16.38 22.25
CA ALA A 338 -11.49 16.92 20.90
C ALA A 338 -11.32 15.79 19.87
N ILE A 339 -12.11 15.84 18.79
CA ILE A 339 -11.93 14.92 17.66
C ILE A 339 -10.75 15.42 16.82
N PRO A 340 -9.67 14.63 16.64
CA PRO A 340 -8.55 15.03 15.79
C PRO A 340 -8.98 15.02 14.31
N ARG A 341 -8.75 16.14 13.62
CA ARG A 341 -9.02 16.32 12.20
C ARG A 341 -7.70 16.40 11.44
N ARG A 342 -7.51 15.55 10.43
CA ARG A 342 -6.38 15.66 9.50
C ARG A 342 -6.78 16.52 8.31
N VAL A 343 -6.16 17.68 8.18
CA VAL A 343 -6.45 18.67 7.14
C VAL A 343 -5.33 18.66 6.11
N PRO A 344 -5.64 18.50 4.82
CA PRO A 344 -4.66 18.67 3.76
C PRO A 344 -4.09 20.09 3.76
N ILE A 345 -2.77 20.20 3.65
CA ILE A 345 -2.05 21.47 3.56
C ILE A 345 -1.02 21.44 2.44
N ALA A 346 -0.76 22.58 1.80
CA ALA A 346 0.35 22.71 0.87
C ALA A 346 1.68 22.72 1.62
N VAL A 347 2.64 21.92 1.15
CA VAL A 347 3.99 21.81 1.73
C VAL A 347 5.02 22.06 0.65
N VAL A 348 6.00 22.93 0.93
CA VAL A 348 7.09 23.25 0.00
C VAL A 348 7.94 22.02 -0.28
N ARG A 349 8.30 21.83 -1.55
CA ARG A 349 9.21 20.79 -2.05
C ARG A 349 10.55 21.43 -2.46
N PRO A 350 11.65 20.68 -2.38
CA PRO A 350 12.92 21.10 -2.96
C PRO A 350 12.77 21.38 -4.47
N PRO A 351 13.58 22.31 -5.01
CA PRO A 351 13.65 22.54 -6.45
C PRO A 351 14.15 21.28 -7.18
N LEU A 352 13.75 21.12 -8.44
CA LEU A 352 13.99 19.88 -9.20
C LEU A 352 15.47 19.59 -9.44
N ASP A 353 16.31 20.61 -9.56
CA ASP A 353 17.77 20.48 -9.74
C ASP A 353 18.46 19.80 -8.54
N ALA A 354 17.90 19.94 -7.34
CA ALA A 354 18.32 19.23 -6.13
C ALA A 354 17.78 17.79 -6.02
N CYS A 355 16.85 17.39 -6.89
CA CYS A 355 16.26 16.05 -6.89
C CYS A 355 17.02 15.09 -7.83
N VAL A 356 17.03 13.80 -7.45
CA VAL A 356 17.62 12.74 -8.27
C VAL A 356 16.82 12.50 -9.55
N PRO A 357 17.45 11.99 -10.64
CA PRO A 357 16.74 11.65 -11.87
C PRO A 357 15.68 10.55 -11.70
N THR A 358 14.65 10.57 -12.53
CA THR A 358 13.61 9.53 -12.58
C THR A 358 14.03 8.30 -13.37
N GLY A 359 15.00 8.45 -14.28
CA GLY A 359 15.38 7.43 -15.27
C GLY A 359 14.58 7.52 -16.58
N VAL A 360 13.65 8.47 -16.70
CA VAL A 360 13.01 8.80 -17.98
C VAL A 360 14.05 9.44 -18.91
N ASP A 361 14.22 8.86 -20.10
CA ASP A 361 15.05 9.42 -21.17
C ASP A 361 14.14 9.99 -22.26
N LEU A 362 14.00 11.32 -22.26
CA LEU A 362 13.17 12.02 -23.25
C LEU A 362 13.86 12.17 -24.61
N ASP A 363 15.17 11.98 -24.72
CA ASP A 363 15.89 12.24 -25.97
C ASP A 363 15.64 11.15 -27.02
N VAL A 364 15.17 9.98 -26.57
CA VAL A 364 14.76 8.85 -27.41
C VAL A 364 13.32 8.39 -27.14
N ALA A 365 12.55 9.15 -26.37
CA ALA A 365 11.21 8.77 -25.97
C ALA A 365 10.21 8.81 -27.13
N ARG A 366 9.24 7.90 -27.07
CA ARG A 366 8.04 7.90 -27.91
C ARG A 366 6.86 8.22 -27.03
N VAL A 367 6.33 9.43 -27.14
CA VAL A 367 5.38 9.96 -26.17
C VAL A 367 4.04 10.28 -26.81
N VAL A 368 2.97 9.87 -26.14
CA VAL A 368 1.63 10.35 -26.47
C VAL A 368 1.40 11.68 -25.78
N LEU A 369 0.91 12.65 -26.53
CA LEU A 369 0.55 13.97 -26.02
C LEU A 369 -0.96 14.17 -26.20
N ALA A 370 -1.70 14.15 -25.10
CA ALA A 370 -3.11 14.52 -25.11
C ALA A 370 -3.23 16.03 -24.91
N SER A 371 -3.77 16.72 -25.91
CA SER A 371 -3.72 18.19 -25.99
C SER A 371 -4.75 18.89 -25.10
N ASP A 372 -4.36 20.04 -24.56
CA ASP A 372 -5.26 21.06 -24.01
C ASP A 372 -5.70 22.04 -25.11
N ALA A 373 -6.75 22.83 -24.84
CA ALA A 373 -7.21 23.90 -25.71
C ALA A 373 -6.44 25.23 -25.51
N GLY A 374 -5.68 25.36 -24.41
CA GLY A 374 -4.93 26.56 -24.04
C GLY A 374 -3.59 26.76 -24.76
N GLY A 375 -3.09 25.74 -25.46
CA GLY A 375 -1.85 25.82 -26.25
C GLY A 375 -0.58 25.35 -25.52
N VAL A 376 -0.71 24.79 -24.31
CA VAL A 376 0.43 24.18 -23.59
C VAL A 376 0.98 22.98 -24.37
N ALA A 377 0.10 22.19 -24.99
CA ALA A 377 0.45 21.07 -25.84
C ALA A 377 1.39 21.48 -26.97
N ALA A 378 1.12 22.61 -27.64
CA ALA A 378 1.97 23.09 -28.72
C ALA A 378 3.37 23.48 -28.22
N ALA A 379 3.46 24.17 -27.08
CA ALA A 379 4.73 24.52 -26.45
C ALA A 379 5.50 23.27 -25.98
N LEU A 380 4.81 22.28 -25.42
CA LEU A 380 5.39 21.02 -24.97
C LEU A 380 5.88 20.16 -26.14
N ALA A 381 5.10 20.05 -27.22
CA ALA A 381 5.49 19.34 -28.43
C ALA A 381 6.77 19.93 -29.04
N ALA A 382 6.88 21.26 -29.10
CA ALA A 382 8.09 21.93 -29.56
C ALA A 382 9.30 21.59 -28.67
N SER A 383 9.15 21.68 -27.34
CA SER A 383 10.23 21.38 -26.38
C SER A 383 10.68 19.92 -26.43
N LEU A 384 9.75 18.98 -26.60
CA LEU A 384 10.03 17.55 -26.75
C LEU A 384 10.71 17.25 -28.09
N GLY A 385 10.26 17.88 -29.17
CA GLY A 385 10.85 17.75 -30.51
C GLY A 385 12.29 18.25 -30.58
N GLU A 386 12.61 19.37 -29.91
CA GLU A 386 13.99 19.87 -29.79
C GLU A 386 14.93 18.90 -29.08
N ARG A 387 14.38 18.04 -28.21
CA ARG A 387 15.12 16.98 -27.51
C ARG A 387 15.25 15.69 -28.31
N GLY A 388 14.54 15.55 -29.42
CA GLY A 388 14.55 14.34 -30.24
C GLY A 388 13.46 13.32 -29.91
N ALA A 389 12.53 13.64 -29.00
CA ALA A 389 11.40 12.77 -28.71
C ALA A 389 10.45 12.68 -29.92
N ALA A 390 9.93 11.47 -30.18
CA ALA A 390 8.82 11.28 -31.12
C ALA A 390 7.50 11.56 -30.41
N VAL A 391 6.80 12.62 -30.83
CA VAL A 391 5.54 13.07 -30.23
C VAL A 391 4.35 12.62 -31.08
N PHE A 392 3.40 11.95 -30.44
CA PHE A 392 2.16 11.48 -31.05
C PHE A 392 0.97 12.22 -30.42
N GLU A 393 0.40 13.17 -31.15
CA GLU A 393 -0.73 13.95 -30.66
C GLU A 393 -2.03 13.14 -30.69
N LEU A 394 -2.68 13.04 -29.53
CA LEU A 394 -3.94 12.33 -29.34
C LEU A 394 -5.11 13.30 -29.38
N ASP A 395 -6.09 13.00 -30.24
CA ASP A 395 -7.35 13.72 -30.26
C ASP A 395 -8.27 13.23 -29.14
N VAL A 396 -8.43 14.05 -28.10
CA VAL A 396 -9.30 13.76 -26.96
C VAL A 396 -10.78 13.97 -27.25
N ALA A 397 -11.14 14.45 -28.44
CA ALA A 397 -12.53 14.43 -28.90
C ALA A 397 -12.95 13.04 -29.43
N ALA A 398 -12.00 12.21 -29.88
CA ALA A 398 -12.27 10.89 -30.45
C ALA A 398 -12.89 9.91 -29.44
N GLU A 399 -13.60 8.90 -29.94
CA GLU A 399 -14.16 7.81 -29.13
C GLU A 399 -13.08 6.82 -28.66
N ALA A 400 -13.36 6.09 -27.60
CA ALA A 400 -12.40 5.21 -26.95
C ALA A 400 -11.82 4.16 -27.91
N GLU A 401 -12.65 3.54 -28.75
CA GLU A 401 -12.22 2.53 -29.72
C GLU A 401 -11.28 3.11 -30.78
N ALA A 402 -11.50 4.37 -31.19
CA ALA A 402 -10.63 5.05 -32.14
C ALA A 402 -9.28 5.38 -31.51
N VAL A 403 -9.28 5.82 -30.24
CA VAL A 403 -8.05 6.05 -29.46
C VAL A 403 -7.24 4.76 -29.31
N GLU A 404 -7.88 3.63 -28.97
CA GLU A 404 -7.21 2.34 -28.86
C GLU A 404 -6.59 1.89 -30.19
N ALA A 405 -7.33 2.02 -31.29
CA ALA A 405 -6.83 1.67 -32.63
C ALA A 405 -5.63 2.55 -33.03
N GLN A 406 -5.68 3.84 -32.73
CA GLN A 406 -4.60 4.79 -33.00
C GLN A 406 -3.34 4.48 -32.17
N LEU A 407 -3.51 4.19 -30.88
CA LEU A 407 -2.40 3.79 -30.00
C LEU A 407 -1.75 2.48 -30.47
N ALA A 408 -2.55 1.49 -30.88
CA ALA A 408 -2.05 0.23 -31.42
C ALA A 408 -1.25 0.44 -32.72
N ALA A 409 -1.74 1.32 -33.60
CA ALA A 409 -1.03 1.67 -34.83
C ALA A 409 0.32 2.33 -34.54
N TRP A 410 0.39 3.27 -33.59
CA TRP A 410 1.65 3.90 -33.20
C TRP A 410 2.60 2.95 -32.47
N ALA A 411 2.08 2.02 -31.67
CA ALA A 411 2.89 1.02 -30.98
C ALA A 411 3.52 0.00 -31.94
N ALA A 412 2.97 -0.18 -33.14
CA ALA A 412 3.49 -1.11 -34.14
C ALA A 412 4.92 -0.79 -34.59
N ASP A 413 5.28 0.50 -34.64
CA ASP A 413 6.62 0.94 -35.01
C ASP A 413 7.61 0.90 -33.83
N GLY A 414 7.17 0.52 -32.63
CA GLY A 414 7.96 0.46 -31.39
C GLY A 414 7.17 0.93 -30.15
N PRO A 415 7.59 0.53 -28.94
CA PRO A 415 6.84 0.80 -27.73
C PRO A 415 6.75 2.30 -27.43
N ILE A 416 5.55 2.77 -27.08
CA ILE A 416 5.35 4.09 -26.51
C ILE A 416 5.91 4.06 -25.08
N THR A 417 6.80 4.98 -24.76
CA THR A 417 7.54 5.02 -23.50
C THR A 417 6.94 5.95 -22.46
N GLY A 418 5.99 6.81 -22.85
CA GLY A 418 5.23 7.59 -21.88
C GLY A 418 4.13 8.47 -22.45
N VAL A 419 3.47 9.19 -21.55
CA VAL A 419 2.30 10.02 -21.84
C VAL A 419 2.42 11.36 -21.11
N PHE A 420 2.16 12.45 -21.85
CA PHE A 420 1.83 13.74 -21.29
C PHE A 420 0.34 14.00 -21.47
N TRP A 421 -0.36 14.23 -20.35
CA TRP A 421 -1.82 14.35 -20.34
C TRP A 421 -2.26 15.74 -19.89
N LEU A 422 -2.71 16.57 -20.84
CA LEU A 422 -3.03 17.98 -20.62
C LEU A 422 -4.52 18.38 -20.61
N PRO A 423 -5.53 17.55 -20.96
CA PRO A 423 -6.94 17.99 -20.99
C PRO A 423 -7.50 18.55 -19.68
N ALA A 424 -6.85 18.31 -18.54
CA ALA A 424 -7.24 18.86 -17.23
C ALA A 424 -6.65 20.24 -16.93
N LEU A 425 -5.93 20.85 -17.88
CA LEU A 425 -5.61 22.27 -17.88
C LEU A 425 -6.79 23.14 -18.33
N ASP A 426 -7.68 22.57 -19.14
CA ASP A 426 -8.93 23.21 -19.56
C ASP A 426 -9.97 23.05 -18.45
N GLU A 427 -10.60 24.15 -18.03
CA GLU A 427 -11.70 24.11 -17.06
C GLU A 427 -12.99 24.68 -17.67
N PRO A 428 -14.07 23.90 -17.74
CA PRO A 428 -15.39 24.43 -18.04
C PRO A 428 -15.99 25.14 -16.82
N ALA A 429 -16.82 26.15 -17.05
CA ALA A 429 -17.58 26.80 -15.98
C ALA A 429 -18.58 25.80 -15.37
N LEU A 430 -18.34 25.38 -14.11
CA LEU A 430 -19.10 24.33 -13.44
C LEU A 430 -20.60 24.63 -13.34
N ASP A 431 -20.94 25.90 -13.15
CA ASP A 431 -22.31 26.41 -13.07
C ASP A 431 -23.05 26.36 -14.43
N ALA A 432 -22.31 26.25 -15.53
CA ALA A 432 -22.84 26.12 -16.88
C ALA A 432 -22.93 24.67 -17.37
N LEU A 433 -22.47 23.69 -16.58
CA LEU A 433 -22.48 22.28 -16.98
C LEU A 433 -23.85 21.63 -16.77
N ASP A 434 -24.44 21.15 -17.85
CA ASP A 434 -25.52 20.18 -17.78
C ASP A 434 -24.96 18.74 -17.60
N PRO A 435 -25.81 17.73 -17.32
CA PRO A 435 -25.35 16.35 -17.13
C PRO A 435 -24.59 15.77 -18.34
N ALA A 436 -24.93 16.17 -19.57
CA ALA A 436 -24.27 15.67 -20.77
C ALA A 436 -22.87 16.26 -20.91
N ALA A 437 -22.73 17.57 -20.68
CA ALA A 437 -21.45 18.27 -20.66
C ALA A 437 -20.54 17.77 -19.55
N TRP A 438 -21.10 17.44 -18.37
CA TRP A 438 -20.36 16.80 -17.28
C TRP A 438 -19.82 15.42 -17.68
N HIS A 439 -20.66 14.56 -18.26
CA HIS A 439 -20.23 13.24 -18.73
C HIS A 439 -19.16 13.34 -19.81
N GLU A 440 -19.29 14.28 -20.73
CA GLU A 440 -18.30 14.51 -21.78
C GLU A 440 -16.98 15.02 -21.18
N ALA A 441 -17.03 15.95 -20.23
CA ALA A 441 -15.84 16.47 -19.56
C ALA A 441 -15.07 15.36 -18.83
N LEU A 442 -15.78 14.44 -18.16
CA LEU A 442 -15.18 13.26 -17.51
C LEU A 442 -14.67 12.23 -18.52
N ARG A 443 -15.39 12.02 -19.64
CA ARG A 443 -14.95 11.12 -20.71
C ARG A 443 -13.60 11.57 -21.24
N ARG A 444 -13.49 12.84 -21.63
CA ARG A 444 -12.28 13.44 -22.18
C ARG A 444 -11.10 13.42 -21.22
N ARG A 445 -11.31 13.74 -19.94
CA ARG A 445 -10.21 13.93 -18.97
C ARG A 445 -9.77 12.65 -18.28
N VAL A 446 -10.70 11.75 -17.94
CA VAL A 446 -10.45 10.61 -17.06
C VAL A 446 -10.66 9.28 -17.77
N LYS A 447 -11.77 9.10 -18.49
CA LYS A 447 -12.04 7.81 -19.14
C LYS A 447 -11.05 7.56 -20.28
N LEU A 448 -10.76 8.56 -21.12
CA LEU A 448 -9.76 8.43 -22.17
C LEU A 448 -8.33 8.28 -21.60
N LEU A 449 -8.02 8.88 -20.45
CA LEU A 449 -6.74 8.65 -19.78
C LEU A 449 -6.60 7.18 -19.36
N ALA A 450 -7.66 6.60 -18.80
CA ALA A 450 -7.69 5.20 -18.42
C ALA A 450 -7.54 4.27 -19.63
N VAL A 451 -8.26 4.55 -20.73
CA VAL A 451 -8.12 3.83 -22.00
C VAL A 451 -6.67 3.91 -22.51
N THR A 452 -6.11 5.12 -22.55
CA THR A 452 -4.75 5.37 -23.02
C THR A 452 -3.74 4.56 -22.21
N MET A 453 -3.74 4.70 -20.89
CA MET A 453 -2.75 4.01 -20.04
C MET A 453 -2.91 2.49 -20.05
N ARG A 454 -4.14 1.96 -20.20
CA ARG A 454 -4.38 0.51 -20.32
C ARG A 454 -3.79 -0.09 -21.59
N ALA A 455 -3.75 0.67 -22.68
CA ALA A 455 -3.17 0.22 -23.95
C ALA A 455 -1.63 0.23 -23.96
N LEU A 456 -1.00 0.86 -22.96
CA LEU A 456 0.45 1.05 -22.88
C LEU A 456 1.13 0.07 -21.91
N PRO A 457 2.42 -0.24 -22.14
CA PRO A 457 3.17 -1.12 -21.26
C PRO A 457 3.22 -0.59 -19.81
N PRO A 458 3.33 -1.45 -18.78
CA PRO A 458 3.37 -1.06 -17.38
C PRO A 458 4.49 -0.06 -17.03
N GLU A 459 5.59 -0.08 -17.80
CA GLU A 459 6.76 0.78 -17.61
C GLU A 459 6.58 2.20 -18.18
N ALA A 460 5.55 2.43 -19.00
CA ALA A 460 5.31 3.73 -19.61
C ALA A 460 5.06 4.80 -18.53
N PHE A 461 5.82 5.90 -18.59
CA PHE A 461 5.65 7.00 -17.64
C PHE A 461 4.37 7.79 -17.94
N LEU A 462 3.84 8.49 -16.93
CA LEU A 462 2.72 9.41 -17.08
C LEU A 462 3.03 10.72 -16.36
N VAL A 463 2.89 11.84 -17.05
CA VAL A 463 2.83 13.17 -16.44
C VAL A 463 1.52 13.84 -16.84
N SER A 464 0.61 13.98 -15.87
CA SER A 464 -0.66 14.68 -16.02
C SER A 464 -0.52 16.13 -15.58
N ALA A 465 -1.20 17.06 -16.24
CA ALA A 465 -1.22 18.47 -15.88
C ALA A 465 -2.63 18.90 -15.45
N THR A 466 -2.71 19.72 -14.39
CA THR A 466 -3.97 20.25 -13.84
C THR A 466 -3.85 21.73 -13.49
N ARG A 467 -4.98 22.43 -13.35
CA ARG A 467 -5.05 23.86 -12.99
C ARG A 467 -5.95 24.12 -11.77
N LEU A 468 -5.53 23.59 -10.63
CA LEU A 468 -6.14 23.74 -9.31
C LEU A 468 -5.56 24.90 -8.49
N GLY A 469 -4.66 25.71 -9.06
CA GLY A 469 -4.07 26.89 -8.41
C GLY A 469 -2.57 26.76 -8.09
N GLY A 470 -1.93 25.67 -8.50
CA GLY A 470 -0.49 25.42 -8.29
C GLY A 470 -0.14 24.90 -6.89
N ARG A 471 -1.15 24.77 -6.02
CA ARG A 471 -1.07 24.23 -4.66
C ARG A 471 -2.16 23.19 -4.39
N HIS A 472 -2.65 22.55 -5.46
CA HIS A 472 -3.70 21.54 -5.47
C HIS A 472 -5.04 22.01 -4.85
N GLY A 473 -5.28 23.32 -4.85
CA GLY A 473 -6.46 23.93 -4.24
C GLY A 473 -6.49 23.92 -2.71
N TYR A 474 -5.35 23.65 -2.05
CA TYR A 474 -5.23 23.63 -0.58
C TYR A 474 -4.73 24.95 0.02
N ASP A 475 -4.76 26.03 -0.75
CA ASP A 475 -4.58 27.38 -0.22
C ASP A 475 -5.94 28.03 0.09
N ALA A 476 -5.90 29.29 0.55
CA ALA A 476 -7.11 30.03 0.91
C ALA A 476 -8.01 30.36 -0.29
N ALA A 477 -7.48 30.35 -1.52
CA ALA A 477 -8.27 30.62 -2.72
C ALA A 477 -9.09 29.38 -3.13
N GLY A 478 -8.62 28.19 -2.78
CA GLY A 478 -9.27 26.94 -3.12
C GLY A 478 -9.01 26.50 -4.56
N ALA A 479 -9.56 25.35 -4.94
CA ALA A 479 -9.39 24.83 -6.30
C ALA A 479 -10.21 25.64 -7.32
N THR A 480 -9.54 26.13 -8.37
CA THR A 480 -10.18 26.82 -9.50
C THR A 480 -10.65 25.87 -10.60
N GLY A 481 -9.95 24.75 -10.80
CA GLY A 481 -10.20 23.78 -11.87
C GLY A 481 -10.66 22.42 -11.36
N THR A 482 -11.81 22.36 -10.70
CA THR A 482 -12.18 21.22 -9.83
C THR A 482 -12.23 19.86 -10.54
N LEU A 483 -12.54 19.83 -11.85
CA LEU A 483 -12.53 18.59 -12.62
C LEU A 483 -11.12 17.99 -12.78
N GLY A 484 -10.08 18.81 -12.68
CA GLY A 484 -8.70 18.36 -12.60
C GLY A 484 -8.43 17.45 -11.40
N GLY A 485 -9.18 17.59 -10.31
CA GLY A 485 -9.08 16.72 -9.13
C GLY A 485 -9.36 15.25 -9.45
N ALA A 486 -10.23 14.96 -10.42
CA ALA A 486 -10.49 13.58 -10.87
C ALA A 486 -9.27 12.98 -11.59
N VAL A 487 -8.52 13.80 -12.35
CA VAL A 487 -7.25 13.39 -12.97
C VAL A 487 -6.18 13.18 -11.90
N CYS A 488 -6.07 14.08 -10.91
CA CYS A 488 -5.17 13.85 -9.76
C CYS A 488 -5.44 12.51 -9.08
N GLY A 489 -6.72 12.21 -8.81
CA GLY A 489 -7.15 10.95 -8.20
C GLY A 489 -6.75 9.72 -9.04
N PHE A 490 -7.06 9.74 -10.34
CA PHE A 490 -6.69 8.65 -11.25
C PHE A 490 -5.17 8.43 -11.31
N THR A 491 -4.41 9.50 -11.52
CA THR A 491 -2.95 9.43 -11.65
C THR A 491 -2.29 8.91 -10.37
N LYS A 492 -2.81 9.29 -9.19
CA LYS A 492 -2.35 8.76 -7.90
C LYS A 492 -2.70 7.29 -7.68
N ALA A 493 -3.86 6.85 -8.14
CA ALA A 493 -4.22 5.42 -8.10
C ALA A 493 -3.28 4.62 -9.01
N LEU A 494 -3.06 5.09 -10.25
CA LEU A 494 -2.17 4.43 -11.20
C LEU A 494 -0.71 4.37 -10.70
N ALA A 495 -0.23 5.41 -10.03
CA ALA A 495 1.10 5.41 -9.41
C ALA A 495 1.28 4.29 -8.38
N ARG A 496 0.21 3.87 -7.70
CA ARG A 496 0.24 2.72 -6.78
C ARG A 496 0.21 1.39 -7.51
N GLU A 497 -0.50 1.31 -8.62
CA GLU A 497 -0.58 0.09 -9.45
C GLU A 497 0.71 -0.17 -10.22
N ARG A 498 1.40 0.88 -10.66
CA ARG A 498 2.62 0.81 -11.48
C ARG A 498 3.81 1.46 -10.77
N ALA A 499 4.18 0.89 -9.62
CA ALA A 499 5.22 1.44 -8.74
C ALA A 499 6.62 1.55 -9.38
N SER A 500 6.87 0.84 -10.49
CA SER A 500 8.13 0.92 -11.25
C SER A 500 8.17 2.06 -12.27
N ALA A 501 7.02 2.63 -12.65
CA ALA A 501 6.92 3.71 -13.62
C ALA A 501 6.92 5.08 -12.95
N THR A 502 7.43 6.10 -13.66
CA THR A 502 7.31 7.49 -13.21
C THR A 502 5.91 7.98 -13.50
N ILE A 503 5.09 8.16 -12.46
CA ILE A 503 3.70 8.61 -12.60
C ILE A 503 3.47 9.81 -11.71
N LYS A 504 3.11 10.93 -12.34
CA LYS A 504 2.99 12.24 -11.68
C LYS A 504 1.80 13.02 -12.18
N VAL A 505 1.20 13.78 -11.28
CA VAL A 505 0.33 14.90 -11.60
C VAL A 505 0.99 16.19 -11.15
N VAL A 506 1.00 17.18 -12.03
CA VAL A 506 1.58 18.50 -11.82
C VAL A 506 0.49 19.54 -11.91
N ASP A 507 0.32 20.27 -10.82
CA ASP A 507 -0.67 21.33 -10.69
C ASP A 507 -0.05 22.70 -10.94
N PHE A 508 -0.78 23.56 -11.63
CA PHE A 508 -0.34 24.90 -12.01
C PHE A 508 -1.37 25.95 -11.59
N GLY A 509 -0.86 27.13 -11.23
CA GLY A 509 -1.66 28.35 -11.15
C GLY A 509 -1.83 28.99 -12.53
N ASP A 510 -1.94 30.32 -12.52
CA ASP A 510 -1.83 31.12 -13.75
C ASP A 510 -0.35 31.24 -14.13
N ALA A 511 0.03 30.62 -15.25
CA ALA A 511 1.41 30.57 -15.73
C ALA A 511 1.43 30.54 -17.27
N PRO A 512 2.45 31.16 -17.90
CA PRO A 512 2.64 31.10 -19.35
C PRO A 512 2.78 29.66 -19.84
N GLU A 513 2.29 29.38 -21.05
CA GLU A 513 2.26 28.03 -21.63
C GLU A 513 3.66 27.42 -21.76
N ALA A 514 4.64 28.26 -22.10
CA ALA A 514 6.05 27.85 -22.19
C ALA A 514 6.63 27.43 -20.83
N ASP A 515 6.24 28.11 -19.75
CA ASP A 515 6.72 27.80 -18.40
C ASP A 515 6.08 26.49 -17.89
N VAL A 516 4.79 26.28 -18.18
CA VAL A 516 4.09 25.02 -17.89
C VAL A 516 4.75 23.87 -18.65
N ALA A 517 4.99 24.02 -19.94
CA ALA A 517 5.66 23.00 -20.76
C ALA A 517 7.08 22.67 -20.23
N ALA A 518 7.88 23.68 -19.90
CA ALA A 518 9.22 23.49 -19.33
C ALA A 518 9.18 22.75 -17.99
N ALA A 519 8.23 23.09 -17.12
CA ALA A 519 8.03 22.44 -15.83
C ALA A 519 7.62 20.96 -16.00
N LEU A 520 6.71 20.64 -16.94
CA LEU A 520 6.29 19.27 -17.21
C LEU A 520 7.46 18.38 -17.67
N VAL A 521 8.32 18.89 -18.54
CA VAL A 521 9.57 18.21 -18.96
C VAL A 521 10.48 17.99 -17.76
N ALA A 522 10.70 19.01 -16.93
CA ALA A 522 11.57 18.90 -15.76
C ALA A 522 11.05 17.89 -14.72
N GLU A 523 9.74 17.86 -14.50
CA GLU A 523 9.06 16.90 -13.60
C GLU A 523 9.14 15.47 -14.14
N ALA A 524 9.06 15.26 -15.45
CA ALA A 524 9.25 13.95 -16.05
C ALA A 524 10.66 13.40 -15.78
N LEU A 525 11.68 14.25 -15.78
CA LEU A 525 13.09 13.88 -15.70
C LEU A 525 13.63 13.69 -14.27
N ARG A 526 13.01 14.30 -13.26
CA ARG A 526 13.57 14.35 -11.89
C ARG A 526 12.53 14.16 -10.80
N ASP A 527 13.00 13.76 -9.61
CA ASP A 527 12.22 13.50 -8.40
C ASP A 527 11.23 12.32 -8.52
N PRO A 528 11.72 11.06 -8.55
CA PRO A 528 10.85 9.88 -8.62
C PRO A 528 9.99 9.65 -7.36
N GLY A 529 10.30 10.33 -6.25
CA GLY A 529 9.59 10.15 -4.98
C GLY A 529 8.30 10.98 -4.87
N VAL A 530 7.99 11.81 -5.86
CA VAL A 530 6.78 12.64 -5.86
C VAL A 530 5.76 12.09 -6.85
N VAL A 531 4.50 12.05 -6.42
CA VAL A 531 3.37 11.71 -7.29
C VAL A 531 2.52 12.96 -7.56
N GLU A 532 2.42 13.86 -6.58
CA GLU A 532 1.60 15.06 -6.63
C GLU A 532 2.49 16.29 -6.38
N ALA A 533 2.75 17.06 -7.44
CA ALA A 533 3.60 18.25 -7.42
C ALA A 533 2.80 19.48 -7.86
N GLY A 534 3.09 20.66 -7.30
CA GLY A 534 2.43 21.91 -7.66
C GLY A 534 3.46 23.00 -7.94
N HIS A 535 3.17 23.91 -8.87
CA HIS A 535 4.01 25.05 -9.21
C HIS A 535 3.24 26.35 -8.99
N ALA A 536 3.70 27.15 -8.03
CA ALA A 536 3.12 28.46 -7.70
C ALA A 536 4.19 29.36 -7.09
N ASP A 537 4.17 30.65 -7.49
CA ASP A 537 5.06 31.70 -6.96
C ASP A 537 6.56 31.39 -7.09
N GLY A 538 6.95 30.69 -8.17
CA GLY A 538 8.34 30.25 -8.40
C GLY A 538 8.81 29.15 -7.45
N LEU A 539 7.90 28.57 -6.66
CA LEU A 539 8.16 27.47 -5.74
C LEU A 539 7.44 26.21 -6.18
N ARG A 540 7.98 25.09 -5.70
CA ARG A 540 7.42 23.77 -5.90
C ARG A 540 6.73 23.30 -4.63
N TRP A 541 5.57 22.68 -4.77
CA TRP A 541 4.66 22.31 -3.69
C TRP A 541 4.25 20.84 -3.80
N SER A 542 3.78 20.28 -2.70
CA SER A 542 3.08 19.00 -2.63
C SER A 542 2.05 19.06 -1.50
N VAL A 543 1.36 17.96 -1.23
CA VAL A 543 0.28 17.89 -0.24
C VAL A 543 0.76 17.14 1.00
N GLY A 544 0.63 17.77 2.16
CA GLY A 544 0.82 17.17 3.48
C GLY A 544 -0.48 17.12 4.27
N LEU A 545 -0.41 16.56 5.47
CA LEU A 545 -1.51 16.58 6.44
C LEU A 545 -1.05 17.33 7.69
N ALA A 546 -1.89 18.25 8.17
CA ALA A 546 -1.78 18.87 9.49
C ALA A 546 -2.89 18.32 10.39
N GLU A 547 -2.56 18.06 11.65
CA GLU A 547 -3.58 17.73 12.65
C GLU A 547 -4.12 19.01 13.28
N GLU A 548 -5.43 19.16 13.22
CA GLU A 548 -6.19 20.25 13.81
C GLU A 548 -7.29 19.67 14.70
N ALA A 549 -7.57 20.30 15.83
CA ALA A 549 -8.74 19.93 16.63
C ALA A 549 -10.02 20.37 15.90
N ALA A 550 -11.02 19.48 15.82
CA ALA A 550 -12.35 19.88 15.39
C ALA A 550 -12.90 20.93 16.38
N ARG A 551 -13.27 22.11 15.85
CA ARG A 551 -13.86 23.19 16.65
C ARG A 551 -15.36 23.28 16.35
N PRO A 552 -16.22 23.36 17.37
CA PRO A 552 -17.63 23.67 17.15
C PRO A 552 -17.75 24.97 16.37
N ASP A 553 -18.59 25.00 15.34
CA ASP A 553 -18.99 26.20 14.61
C ASP A 553 -20.44 26.55 14.99
N PRO A 554 -20.67 27.47 15.95
CA PRO A 554 -22.02 27.82 16.38
C PRO A 554 -22.88 28.40 15.25
N ALA A 555 -22.26 29.00 14.23
CA ALA A 555 -22.99 29.56 13.09
C ALA A 555 -23.57 28.47 12.16
N ARG A 556 -23.08 27.24 12.28
CA ARG A 556 -23.54 26.05 11.54
C ARG A 556 -24.20 25.02 12.46
N ALA A 557 -24.76 25.47 13.58
CA ALA A 557 -25.49 24.60 14.49
C ALA A 557 -26.66 23.92 13.76
N LEU A 558 -26.68 22.59 13.82
CA LEU A 558 -27.76 21.78 13.26
C LEU A 558 -28.90 21.75 14.27
N THR A 559 -30.09 22.16 13.85
CA THR A 559 -31.26 22.31 14.72
C THR A 559 -32.48 21.65 14.08
N LYS A 560 -33.61 21.66 14.79
CA LYS A 560 -34.88 21.16 14.29
C LYS A 560 -35.39 21.89 13.04
N ASP A 561 -34.91 23.11 12.82
CA ASP A 561 -35.29 23.93 11.67
C ASP A 561 -34.38 23.67 10.45
N THR A 562 -33.38 22.79 10.59
CA THR A 562 -32.47 22.39 9.51
C THR A 562 -33.12 21.38 8.58
N THR A 563 -32.98 21.60 7.26
CA THR A 563 -33.37 20.66 6.22
C THR A 563 -32.14 19.99 5.62
N PHE A 564 -32.13 18.66 5.59
CA PHE A 564 -31.07 17.83 5.06
C PHE A 564 -31.51 17.17 3.75
N LEU A 565 -30.65 17.21 2.74
CA LEU A 565 -30.74 16.36 1.56
C LEU A 565 -29.66 15.29 1.66
N VAL A 566 -30.05 14.02 1.66
CA VAL A 566 -29.14 12.88 1.83
C VAL A 566 -29.22 11.99 0.60
N THR A 567 -28.11 11.89 -0.14
CA THR A 567 -27.98 10.98 -1.29
C THR A 567 -27.36 9.64 -0.87
N GLY A 568 -27.78 8.53 -1.47
CA GLY A 568 -27.29 7.19 -1.10
C GLY A 568 -27.86 6.71 0.24
N ALA A 569 -29.08 7.14 0.56
CA ALA A 569 -29.70 6.97 1.87
C ALA A 569 -30.21 5.55 2.15
N ALA A 570 -30.28 4.66 1.16
CA ALA A 570 -30.88 3.33 1.30
C ALA A 570 -30.02 2.33 2.10
N GLY A 571 -28.81 2.69 2.56
CA GLY A 571 -28.02 1.83 3.43
C GLY A 571 -26.59 2.30 3.74
N SER A 572 -25.74 1.36 4.15
CA SER A 572 -24.32 1.58 4.47
C SER A 572 -24.09 2.61 5.59
N ILE A 573 -22.90 3.23 5.61
CA ILE A 573 -22.50 4.26 6.57
C ILE A 573 -23.43 5.48 6.59
N VAL A 574 -24.10 5.77 5.46
CA VAL A 574 -25.01 6.92 5.31
C VAL A 574 -26.22 6.79 6.24
N ALA A 575 -26.77 5.57 6.40
CA ALA A 575 -27.90 5.34 7.28
C ALA A 575 -27.54 5.61 8.76
N ALA A 576 -26.35 5.19 9.20
CA ALA A 576 -25.87 5.44 10.56
C ALA A 576 -25.65 6.94 10.81
N ILE A 577 -24.95 7.62 9.90
CA ILE A 577 -24.72 9.07 9.98
C ILE A 577 -26.06 9.84 10.01
N THR A 578 -27.02 9.42 9.18
CA THR A 578 -28.35 10.06 9.12
C THR A 578 -29.11 9.86 10.43
N ALA A 579 -29.05 8.67 11.03
CA ALA A 579 -29.67 8.41 12.33
C ALA A 579 -29.07 9.30 13.44
N ASP A 580 -27.74 9.39 13.50
CA ASP A 580 -27.05 10.25 14.49
C ASP A 580 -27.38 11.72 14.28
N LEU A 581 -27.39 12.20 13.04
CA LEU A 581 -27.79 13.57 12.70
C LEU A 581 -29.26 13.83 13.06
N ALA A 582 -30.15 12.85 12.87
CA ALA A 582 -31.56 12.98 13.22
C ALA A 582 -31.75 13.10 14.73
N VAL A 583 -31.02 12.29 15.52
CA VAL A 583 -31.03 12.38 16.98
C VAL A 583 -30.46 13.73 17.46
N ALA A 584 -29.35 14.17 16.86
CA ALA A 584 -28.66 15.40 17.29
C ALA A 584 -29.41 16.67 16.90
N SER A 585 -30.01 16.72 15.71
CA SER A 585 -30.65 17.93 15.16
C SER A 585 -32.16 17.97 15.34
N GLY A 586 -32.85 16.83 15.22
CA GLY A 586 -34.31 16.79 15.07
C GLY A 586 -34.83 17.45 13.77
N GLY A 587 -33.96 17.66 12.78
CA GLY A 587 -34.30 18.33 11.52
C GLY A 587 -35.14 17.50 10.55
N THR A 588 -35.40 18.06 9.37
CA THR A 588 -36.16 17.40 8.30
C THR A 588 -35.21 16.76 7.30
N PHE A 589 -35.41 15.47 6.97
CA PHE A 589 -34.52 14.72 6.08
C PHE A 589 -35.23 14.31 4.79
N HIS A 590 -34.66 14.71 3.65
CA HIS A 590 -35.03 14.24 2.32
C HIS A 590 -34.02 13.17 1.89
N LEU A 591 -34.45 11.91 1.92
CA LEU A 591 -33.63 10.75 1.58
C LEU A 591 -33.81 10.45 0.09
N VAL A 592 -32.70 10.46 -0.66
CA VAL A 592 -32.67 10.23 -2.10
C VAL A 592 -31.73 9.07 -2.40
N ASP A 593 -32.22 8.14 -3.20
CA ASP A 593 -31.45 6.98 -3.63
C ASP A 593 -31.89 6.56 -5.05
N LEU A 594 -31.06 5.74 -5.70
CA LEU A 594 -31.44 5.03 -6.92
C LEU A 594 -32.39 3.87 -6.60
N VAL A 595 -32.27 3.29 -5.40
CA VAL A 595 -33.19 2.26 -4.92
C VAL A 595 -34.56 2.89 -4.66
N PRO A 596 -35.66 2.30 -5.18
CA PRO A 596 -37.00 2.82 -4.94
C PRO A 596 -37.33 2.80 -3.44
N ALA A 597 -38.24 3.70 -3.03
CA ALA A 597 -38.71 3.74 -1.65
C ALA A 597 -39.25 2.34 -1.25
N PRO A 598 -38.80 1.78 -0.12
CA PRO A 598 -39.26 0.47 0.32
C PRO A 598 -40.76 0.52 0.58
N ASP A 599 -41.50 -0.49 0.11
CA ASP A 599 -42.93 -0.61 0.36
C ASP A 599 -43.15 -0.79 1.88
N PRO A 600 -43.88 0.12 2.56
CA PRO A 600 -44.14 -0.01 3.99
C PRO A 600 -44.90 -1.29 4.35
N ALA A 601 -45.64 -1.85 3.39
CA ALA A 601 -46.37 -3.12 3.50
C ALA A 601 -45.51 -4.34 3.11
N ASP A 602 -44.25 -4.15 2.73
CA ASP A 602 -43.34 -5.24 2.42
C ASP A 602 -43.20 -6.15 3.66
N PRO A 603 -43.65 -7.41 3.59
CA PRO A 603 -43.58 -8.34 4.70
C PRO A 603 -42.14 -8.59 5.15
N ASP A 604 -41.15 -8.42 4.28
CA ASP A 604 -39.73 -8.55 4.63
C ASP A 604 -39.18 -7.33 5.33
N ALA A 605 -39.65 -6.12 4.96
CA ALA A 605 -39.33 -4.91 5.70
C ALA A 605 -40.01 -4.88 7.08
N ALA A 606 -41.19 -5.49 7.22
CA ALA A 606 -41.83 -5.72 8.51
C ALA A 606 -41.05 -6.72 9.36
N ARG A 607 -40.70 -7.88 8.79
CA ARG A 607 -39.85 -8.88 9.48
C ARG A 607 -38.50 -8.33 9.87
N SER A 608 -37.85 -7.53 9.01
CA SER A 608 -36.53 -6.95 9.28
C SER A 608 -36.54 -5.99 10.47
N ARG A 609 -37.67 -5.31 10.71
CA ARG A 609 -37.85 -4.43 11.89
C ARG A 609 -37.97 -5.21 13.20
N GLU A 610 -38.45 -6.45 13.16
CA GLU A 610 -38.58 -7.32 14.33
C GLU A 610 -37.32 -8.18 14.53
N ASP A 611 -36.85 -8.83 13.47
CA ASP A 611 -35.66 -9.67 13.41
C ASP A 611 -35.02 -9.62 12.01
N ARG A 612 -33.90 -8.90 11.92
CA ARG A 612 -33.12 -8.75 10.68
C ARG A 612 -32.57 -10.09 10.16
N ALA A 613 -32.25 -11.04 11.04
CA ALA A 613 -31.70 -12.33 10.64
C ALA A 613 -32.81 -13.23 10.05
N ASP A 614 -34.01 -13.22 10.65
CA ASP A 614 -35.17 -13.94 10.13
C ASP A 614 -35.61 -13.40 8.76
N ALA A 615 -35.68 -12.08 8.59
CA ALA A 615 -35.99 -11.47 7.29
C ALA A 615 -34.99 -11.87 6.20
N ARG A 616 -33.68 -11.87 6.54
CA ARG A 616 -32.62 -12.31 5.61
C ARG A 616 -32.79 -13.79 5.24
N ARG A 617 -33.11 -14.65 6.20
CA ARG A 617 -33.38 -16.08 5.98
C ARG A 617 -34.61 -16.28 5.07
N ALA A 618 -35.69 -15.54 5.31
CA ALA A 618 -36.92 -15.62 4.51
C ALA A 618 -36.72 -15.17 3.05
N ILE A 619 -35.94 -14.11 2.82
CA ILE A 619 -35.59 -13.62 1.47
C ILE A 619 -34.73 -14.67 0.75
N LEU A 620 -33.70 -15.21 1.41
CA LEU A 620 -32.84 -16.26 0.85
C LEU A 620 -33.63 -17.50 0.46
N LEU A 621 -34.60 -17.92 1.27
CA LEU A 621 -35.48 -19.04 0.98
C LEU A 621 -36.40 -18.79 -0.23
N ARG A 622 -36.96 -17.58 -0.40
CA ARG A 622 -37.80 -17.24 -1.56
C ARG A 622 -37.01 -17.15 -2.87
N HIS A 623 -35.78 -16.63 -2.85
CA HIS A 623 -34.98 -16.44 -4.07
C HIS A 623 -34.10 -17.65 -4.42
N GLY A 624 -33.84 -18.56 -3.47
CA GLY A 624 -33.12 -19.81 -3.70
C GLY A 624 -33.84 -20.81 -4.61
N GLU A 625 -35.17 -20.67 -4.82
CA GLU A 625 -35.95 -21.54 -5.71
C GLU A 625 -36.13 -20.97 -7.13
N SER A 626 -35.97 -19.65 -7.36
CA SER A 626 -36.25 -19.02 -8.66
C SER A 626 -35.10 -19.05 -9.67
N VAL A 627 -33.93 -19.61 -9.35
CA VAL A 627 -32.77 -19.68 -10.29
C VAL A 627 -32.76 -20.98 -11.12
N ARG A 628 -33.83 -21.80 -11.10
CA ARG A 628 -33.86 -23.11 -11.82
C ARG A 628 -34.98 -23.31 -12.84
N SER A 629 -35.55 -22.27 -13.44
CA SER A 629 -36.66 -22.47 -14.40
C SER A 629 -36.57 -21.73 -15.74
N ASP A 630 -35.38 -21.49 -16.30
CA ASP A 630 -35.27 -20.87 -17.64
C ASP A 630 -34.31 -21.53 -18.63
N GLU A 631 -33.90 -22.79 -18.43
CA GLU A 631 -33.19 -23.56 -19.45
C GLU A 631 -33.86 -24.92 -19.68
N GLY A 632 -34.66 -25.02 -20.75
CA GLY A 632 -35.21 -26.33 -21.13
C GLY A 632 -36.35 -26.31 -22.15
N GLN A 633 -36.24 -25.56 -23.25
CA GLN A 633 -37.10 -25.85 -24.41
C GLN A 633 -36.28 -25.80 -25.71
N ALA A 634 -35.78 -26.97 -26.11
CA ALA A 634 -35.18 -27.20 -27.41
C ALA A 634 -36.25 -27.06 -28.53
N PRO A 635 -35.89 -26.56 -29.72
CA PRO A 635 -36.82 -26.51 -30.86
C PRO A 635 -37.11 -27.92 -31.40
N PRO A 636 -38.32 -28.17 -31.94
CA PRO A 636 -38.60 -29.42 -32.64
C PRO A 636 -37.80 -29.46 -33.95
N ALA A 637 -37.15 -30.59 -34.22
CA ALA A 637 -36.57 -30.91 -35.52
C ALA A 637 -37.69 -31.16 -36.55
N ASP A 638 -37.43 -30.74 -37.78
CA ASP A 638 -38.32 -30.77 -38.95
C ASP A 638 -39.00 -32.13 -39.22
N ASP A 639 -40.29 -32.04 -39.58
CA ASP A 639 -40.86 -32.59 -40.82
C ASP A 639 -41.98 -31.68 -41.32
#